data_AF-A0A847CHR4-F1
#
_entry.id   AF-A0A847CHR4-F1
#
_cell.length_a   1.000
_cell.length_b   1.000
_cell.length_c   1.000
_cell.angle_alpha   90.00
_cell.angle_beta   90.00
_cell.angle_gamma   90.00
#
_symmetry.space_group_name_H-M   'P 1'
#
loop_
_entity.id
_entity.type
_entity.pdbx_description
1 polymer ?
#
loop_
_entity_poly.entity_id
_entity_poly.type
_entity_poly.pdbx_seq_one_letter_code
_entity_poly.pdbx_strand_id
1 'polypeptide(L)'
;MFNKFLIVLSACIFLSFINVKALSFSDFSDDNLFYVYSLTYEGYEEIGSSDTYKKALDIYNKNKDNYENLSIYSDGVFFVAEYAIVTFKSTSTCDYNVEFTNADNKSKNYLNGCYGFDGAYLETDSTGKKVKFKISGIEGWANFDDITIYPLQLLPGRLSKYKVINGELFHQIKQDFSTDYYGSLINLGPSPDYLLEGNEYYSYDGNYFYEDDSLWMMLDDYKSNNTISSINNNNPYYNYYQYLSHRSITSYDETDVNNYINNVLHINSNIKKYADLDKDSTDDTLTNSQFYNQAFSFFQYQYQFGSNALMMLSLSWNETALGRSSLAFTRNNLFGHSAFDSDVEKNASRYNNLSSSVYSHARYYVSNSYCNPSKFQYHGCYFGNKANGMNVSYASDPYWGEKAAQNYYQLDKALGMNDFNKYTIGIKTKYGKVNVYSEASTSSNVLYKTDDTKNISFLILDDYNDEFYKIQSDATIKNNKIESLHYYDFTRDIGYIKKSDIQVVLEGSNESSNFVKVSFDSNGGSFKDDFNVITYYIEDTKVPSIEYPIKENHLFIGWDKEVVASNEEQYYIAQYKEVDSISIYVLPETQYEIKDRINIKDGSILVEFKDGTQDIVLLSTEMISGFDFNVPGDQEVIVTYGGKTTSYTINVSEELDTIRNEIKDEIISIIDDYLGKEILSDTETIRVLNLKLKIDEYMLPYLNQQQLRDLDKIINTAIGNNIHYLVEKSEFDASVSGLSTSIKLNDSLDKGYFKDTYKLSVQKDVSSNAKTMMEKVALGNGYTIFDVFSVKLSKRNGSVDLHAPVIISIKKPEDSDLNQLFNILRYDNGEVVENYTKQSQDYIQFMTRYFGEFMIVAKNTTNIYDLENIYENVSYLNSDVDQYEVVFKAVIASIVLLTILVLGIILIRKKKKNDK
;
A
#
# COMPACT_ATOMS: atom_id res chain seq x y z
N MET A 1 68.81 43.90 -27.31
CA MET A 1 68.64 44.90 -26.25
C MET A 1 67.12 45.09 -26.10
N PHE A 2 66.45 44.24 -25.33
CA PHE A 2 66.39 44.21 -23.86
C PHE A 2 65.21 45.03 -23.31
N ASN A 3 64.39 44.34 -22.53
CA ASN A 3 63.69 44.79 -21.32
C ASN A 3 62.39 45.59 -21.41
N LYS A 4 61.28 44.85 -21.25
CA LYS A 4 60.29 44.88 -20.14
C LYS A 4 58.93 44.47 -20.72
N PHE A 5 58.41 43.25 -20.64
CA PHE A 5 58.30 42.27 -19.55
C PHE A 5 57.65 42.80 -18.28
N LEU A 6 56.45 42.26 -18.03
CA LEU A 6 55.76 42.10 -16.74
C LEU A 6 55.22 43.38 -16.05
N ILE A 7 54.06 43.22 -15.41
CA ILE A 7 53.30 44.17 -14.56
C ILE A 7 52.18 44.96 -15.28
N VAL A 8 51.14 44.27 -15.77
CA VAL A 8 49.71 44.67 -15.61
C VAL A 8 48.79 43.42 -15.54
N LEU A 9 49.34 42.26 -15.15
CA LEU A 9 48.58 41.01 -14.96
C LEU A 9 48.75 40.51 -13.52
N SER A 10 48.54 41.40 -12.55
CA SER A 10 48.41 41.07 -11.12
C SER A 10 47.94 42.30 -10.36
N ALA A 11 46.63 42.56 -10.40
CA ALA A 11 45.94 43.49 -9.49
C ALA A 11 44.46 43.07 -9.40
N CYS A 12 44.23 42.07 -8.55
CA CYS A 12 43.01 41.83 -7.78
C CYS A 12 41.70 41.66 -8.55
N ILE A 13 41.57 40.50 -9.20
CA ILE A 13 40.34 39.71 -9.06
C ILE A 13 40.34 39.21 -7.61
N PHE A 14 39.78 40.02 -6.71
CA PHE A 14 39.28 39.60 -5.39
C PHE A 14 37.77 39.86 -5.41
N LEU A 15 37.07 39.26 -6.36
CA LEU A 15 35.73 38.77 -6.05
C LEU A 15 35.98 37.44 -5.36
N SER A 16 36.11 37.49 -4.03
CA SER A 16 35.92 36.31 -3.22
C SER A 16 34.60 35.71 -3.65
N PHE A 17 34.64 34.54 -4.30
CA PHE A 17 33.55 33.59 -4.14
C PHE A 17 33.46 33.38 -2.63
N ILE A 18 32.53 34.09 -1.99
CA ILE A 18 32.09 33.72 -0.67
C ILE A 18 31.44 32.36 -0.92
N ASN A 19 32.18 31.29 -0.64
CA ASN A 19 31.57 30.01 -0.39
C ASN A 19 30.69 30.25 0.84
N VAL A 20 29.43 30.61 0.61
CA VAL A 20 28.41 30.61 1.64
C VAL A 20 28.23 29.13 1.97
N LYS A 21 28.95 28.68 3.00
CA LYS A 21 28.74 27.35 3.54
C LYS A 21 27.32 27.36 4.10
N ALA A 22 26.44 26.51 3.58
CA ALA A 22 25.12 26.33 4.15
C ALA A 22 25.25 25.97 5.64
N LEU A 23 24.46 26.63 6.48
CA LEU A 23 24.51 26.44 7.92
C LEU A 23 24.17 24.98 8.24
N SER A 24 24.97 24.33 9.08
CA SER A 24 24.74 22.94 9.49
C SER A 24 24.81 22.79 11.00
N PHE A 25 24.16 21.75 11.55
CA PHE A 25 24.17 21.45 13.00
C PHE A 25 25.58 21.37 13.60
N SER A 26 26.58 20.94 12.81
CA SER A 26 27.98 20.90 13.24
C SER A 26 28.62 22.27 13.48
N ASP A 27 27.96 23.36 13.10
CA ASP A 27 28.49 24.72 13.24
C ASP A 27 28.24 25.32 14.63
N PHE A 28 27.44 24.66 15.49
CA PHE A 28 27.07 25.15 16.82
C PHE A 28 27.90 24.51 17.95
N SER A 29 28.08 25.24 19.05
CA SER A 29 28.84 24.77 20.22
C SER A 29 28.14 23.62 20.94
N ASP A 30 28.90 22.61 21.36
CA ASP A 30 28.43 21.44 22.09
C ASP A 30 29.21 21.30 23.40
N ASP A 31 28.81 22.06 24.42
CA ASP A 31 29.49 22.16 25.71
C ASP A 31 28.55 22.16 26.94
N ASN A 32 27.33 21.63 26.80
CA ASN A 32 26.27 21.61 27.82
C ASN A 32 25.74 22.99 28.26
N LEU A 33 26.01 24.04 27.48
CA LEU A 33 25.37 25.34 27.65
C LEU A 33 24.20 25.51 26.67
N PHE A 34 23.18 26.23 27.13
CA PHE A 34 22.07 26.68 26.30
C PHE A 34 22.43 28.00 25.65
N TYR A 35 22.66 27.98 24.34
CA TYR A 35 22.94 29.15 23.53
C TYR A 35 21.66 29.73 22.94
N VAL A 36 21.61 31.07 22.85
CA VAL A 36 20.59 31.81 22.13
C VAL A 36 21.21 32.34 20.85
N TYR A 37 20.71 31.86 19.71
CA TYR A 37 21.22 32.24 18.39
C TYR A 37 20.16 32.99 17.59
N SER A 38 20.54 34.08 16.92
CA SER A 38 19.78 34.60 15.77
C SER A 38 20.20 33.83 14.53
N LEU A 39 19.22 33.30 13.79
CA LEU A 39 19.46 32.47 12.62
C LEU A 39 19.01 33.20 11.36
N THR A 40 19.92 33.35 10.41
CA THR A 40 19.67 33.95 9.09
C THR A 40 20.07 32.95 8.00
N TYR A 41 19.61 33.16 6.76
CA TYR A 41 20.06 32.34 5.64
C TYR A 41 21.55 32.55 5.30
N GLU A 42 22.18 33.61 5.81
CA GLU A 42 23.59 33.92 5.61
C GLU A 42 24.51 33.39 6.74
N GLY A 43 23.95 32.94 7.87
CA GLY A 43 24.70 32.47 9.04
C GLY A 43 23.95 32.66 10.36
N TYR A 44 24.69 32.69 11.48
CA TYR A 44 24.11 32.87 12.81
C TYR A 44 24.89 33.88 13.67
N GLU A 45 24.20 34.48 14.64
CA GLU A 45 24.79 35.35 15.67
C GLU A 45 24.49 34.80 17.07
N GLU A 46 25.51 34.63 17.91
CA GLU A 46 25.33 34.30 19.33
C GLU A 46 24.90 35.55 20.11
N ILE A 47 23.68 35.52 20.63
CA ILE A 47 23.10 36.61 21.43
C ILE A 47 23.46 36.45 22.92
N GLY A 48 23.69 35.21 23.35
CA GLY A 48 24.22 34.88 24.67
C GLY A 48 24.04 33.40 24.99
N SER A 49 24.54 32.98 26.15
CA SER A 49 24.46 31.60 26.61
C SER A 49 24.18 31.50 28.11
N SER A 50 23.70 30.33 28.55
CA SER A 50 23.44 30.07 29.96
C SER A 50 23.55 28.59 30.34
N ASP A 51 23.72 28.34 31.64
CA ASP A 51 23.81 27.00 32.23
C ASP A 51 22.46 26.27 32.33
N THR A 52 21.35 26.96 32.07
CA THR A 52 20.00 26.42 32.24
C THR A 52 19.06 26.95 31.17
N TYR A 53 18.18 26.08 30.68
CA TYR A 53 17.13 26.41 29.71
C TYR A 53 16.33 27.65 30.11
N LYS A 54 15.93 27.74 31.39
CA LYS A 54 15.13 28.87 31.89
C LYS A 54 15.83 30.23 31.72
N LYS A 55 17.13 30.31 31.99
CA LYS A 55 17.89 31.55 31.82
C LYS A 55 18.12 31.87 30.34
N ALA A 56 18.33 30.86 29.51
CA ALA A 56 18.38 31.04 28.06
C ALA A 56 17.03 31.54 27.51
N LEU A 57 15.91 31.05 28.04
CA LEU A 57 14.57 31.52 27.72
C LEU A 57 14.33 32.98 28.13
N ASP A 58 14.91 33.43 29.25
CA ASP A 58 14.88 34.85 29.65
C ASP A 58 15.68 35.73 28.65
N ILE A 59 16.84 35.25 28.19
CA ILE A 59 17.64 35.93 27.14
C ILE A 59 16.85 35.97 25.83
N TYR A 60 16.25 34.86 25.43
CA TYR A 60 15.40 34.74 24.25
C TYR A 60 14.26 35.76 24.27
N ASN A 61 13.44 35.75 25.32
CA ASN A 61 12.25 36.60 25.41
C ASN A 61 12.59 38.09 25.44
N LYS A 62 13.76 38.47 25.96
CA LYS A 62 14.24 39.86 25.95
C LYS A 62 14.62 40.34 24.55
N ASN A 63 15.01 39.42 23.67
CA ASN A 63 15.61 39.72 22.37
C ASN A 63 14.75 39.32 21.17
N LYS A 64 13.65 38.58 21.37
CA LYS A 64 12.83 38.01 20.28
C LYS A 64 12.35 39.02 19.22
N ASP A 65 12.15 40.29 19.58
CA ASP A 65 11.65 41.32 18.65
C ASP A 65 12.79 42.10 17.94
N ASN A 66 14.06 41.76 18.22
CA ASN A 66 15.23 42.50 17.74
C ASN A 66 16.09 41.73 16.74
N TYR A 67 15.84 40.44 16.56
CA TYR A 67 16.70 39.52 15.83
C TYR A 67 15.88 38.59 14.95
N GLU A 68 16.49 38.07 13.89
CA GLU A 68 15.82 37.14 12.97
C GLU A 68 15.86 35.72 13.51
N ASN A 69 14.71 35.06 13.42
CA ASN A 69 14.45 33.69 13.84
C ASN A 69 15.26 33.26 15.07
N LEU A 70 15.04 33.97 16.18
CA LEU A 70 15.77 33.69 17.40
C LEU A 70 15.52 32.24 17.83
N SER A 71 16.52 31.58 18.39
CA SER A 71 16.45 30.16 18.74
C SER A 71 17.24 29.87 20.02
N ILE A 72 16.92 28.74 20.67
CA ILE A 72 17.67 28.21 21.81
C ILE A 72 18.22 26.83 21.41
N TYR A 73 19.53 26.65 21.49
CA TYR A 73 20.24 25.43 21.11
C TYR A 73 21.08 24.91 22.28
N SER A 74 21.10 23.60 22.49
CA SER A 74 22.00 22.91 23.43
C SER A 74 22.18 21.47 22.98
N ASP A 75 23.41 20.96 23.08
CA ASP A 75 23.72 19.54 22.96
C ASP A 75 23.14 18.84 21.71
N GLY A 76 23.33 19.45 20.54
CA GLY A 76 22.90 18.87 19.27
C GLY A 76 21.46 19.18 18.85
N VAL A 77 20.65 19.81 19.72
CA VAL A 77 19.21 20.00 19.46
C VAL A 77 18.74 21.43 19.72
N PHE A 78 17.77 21.87 18.92
CA PHE A 78 17.04 23.11 19.17
C PHE A 78 15.89 22.87 20.15
N PHE A 79 15.84 23.69 21.20
CA PHE A 79 14.75 23.70 22.17
C PHE A 79 13.63 24.68 21.78
N VAL A 80 13.97 25.80 21.15
CA VAL A 80 13.05 26.86 20.74
C VAL A 80 13.54 27.47 19.43
N ALA A 81 12.61 27.89 18.57
CA ALA A 81 12.86 28.76 17.42
C ALA A 81 11.64 29.66 17.16
N GLU A 82 11.83 30.87 16.65
CA GLU A 82 10.72 31.74 16.26
C GLU A 82 9.94 31.16 15.06
N TYR A 83 10.62 30.54 14.11
CA TYR A 83 10.05 29.85 12.96
C TYR A 83 10.76 28.51 12.77
N ALA A 84 10.00 27.43 12.85
CA ALA A 84 10.53 26.08 12.72
C ALA A 84 9.45 25.09 12.24
N ILE A 85 9.93 23.93 11.83
CA ILE A 85 9.16 22.71 11.61
C ILE A 85 9.54 21.71 12.68
N VAL A 86 8.59 20.89 13.10
CA VAL A 86 8.85 19.71 13.92
C VAL A 86 8.88 18.46 13.07
N THR A 87 9.71 17.50 13.44
CA THR A 87 9.56 16.11 12.99
C THR A 87 9.22 15.20 14.15
N PHE A 88 8.48 14.14 13.85
CA PHE A 88 8.03 13.17 14.83
C PHE A 88 8.92 11.93 14.82
N LYS A 89 9.27 11.44 16.01
CA LYS A 89 10.07 10.23 16.17
C LYS A 89 9.40 9.01 15.52
N SER A 90 10.21 8.20 14.84
CA SER A 90 9.80 6.97 14.17
C SER A 90 10.88 5.90 14.29
N THR A 91 10.52 4.66 13.96
CA THR A 91 11.40 3.49 13.89
C THR A 91 11.33 2.91 12.48
N SER A 92 12.34 2.14 12.07
CA SER A 92 12.33 1.48 10.75
C SER A 92 11.20 0.45 10.60
N THR A 93 10.68 -0.07 11.71
CA THR A 93 9.52 -0.98 11.77
C THR A 93 8.19 -0.27 11.91
N CYS A 94 8.19 1.07 12.05
CA CYS A 94 7.01 1.90 12.22
C CYS A 94 6.10 1.50 13.39
N ASP A 95 6.67 0.90 14.43
CA ASP A 95 5.99 0.43 15.64
C ASP A 95 5.94 1.48 16.78
N TYR A 96 6.47 2.68 16.54
CA TYR A 96 6.54 3.76 17.53
C TYR A 96 5.49 4.85 17.30
N ASN A 97 4.61 5.06 18.28
CA ASN A 97 3.64 6.16 18.28
C ASN A 97 4.08 7.28 19.21
N VAL A 98 4.04 8.52 18.71
CA VAL A 98 4.21 9.75 19.50
C VAL A 98 2.88 10.09 20.16
N GLU A 99 2.86 10.00 21.49
CA GLU A 99 1.71 10.37 22.31
C GLU A 99 1.69 11.89 22.56
N PHE A 100 0.52 12.50 22.46
CA PHE A 100 0.35 13.94 22.70
C PHE A 100 -0.97 14.27 23.39
N THR A 101 -1.05 15.48 23.94
CA THR A 101 -2.27 16.03 24.52
C THR A 101 -2.84 17.10 23.60
N ASN A 102 -4.10 16.97 23.18
CA ASN A 102 -4.80 17.96 22.36
C ASN A 102 -4.76 19.33 23.06
N ALA A 103 -4.34 20.36 22.33
CA ALA A 103 -4.13 21.69 22.87
C ALA A 103 -5.43 22.38 23.32
N ASP A 104 -6.56 22.05 22.70
CA ASP A 104 -7.85 22.69 22.93
C ASP A 104 -8.61 22.03 24.08
N ASN A 105 -8.91 20.73 23.96
CA ASN A 105 -9.79 20.02 24.89
C ASN A 105 -9.05 19.14 25.91
N LYS A 106 -7.71 19.08 25.83
CA LYS A 106 -6.82 18.31 26.73
C LYS A 106 -6.99 16.79 26.67
N SER A 107 -7.67 16.25 25.66
CA SER A 107 -7.74 14.81 25.45
C SER A 107 -6.38 14.23 25.05
N LYS A 108 -6.16 12.94 25.33
CA LYS A 108 -4.98 12.21 24.84
C LYS A 108 -5.20 11.78 23.40
N ASN A 109 -4.13 11.78 22.61
CA ASN A 109 -4.13 11.35 21.22
C ASN A 109 -2.71 10.90 20.84
N TYR A 110 -2.55 10.28 19.66
CA TYR A 110 -1.28 9.75 19.18
C TYR A 110 -1.17 9.84 17.67
N LEU A 111 0.07 9.84 17.18
CA LEU A 111 0.39 9.73 15.76
C LEU A 111 1.67 8.91 15.54
N ASN A 112 1.97 8.53 14.31
CA ASN A 112 3.19 7.80 13.97
C ASN A 112 4.04 8.56 12.93
N GLY A 113 5.30 8.81 13.26
CA GLY A 113 6.23 9.59 12.44
C GLY A 113 6.59 8.94 11.10
N CYS A 114 6.36 7.64 10.90
CA CYS A 114 6.55 6.99 9.60
C CYS A 114 5.52 7.43 8.54
N TYR A 115 4.32 7.83 8.98
CA TYR A 115 3.22 8.14 8.09
C TYR A 115 2.93 9.65 8.01
N GLY A 116 3.34 10.41 9.03
CA GLY A 116 3.41 11.86 8.98
C GLY A 116 4.67 12.34 9.68
N PHE A 117 5.71 12.59 8.88
CA PHE A 117 7.04 12.89 9.37
C PHE A 117 7.18 14.30 9.95
N ASP A 118 6.55 15.30 9.33
CA ASP A 118 6.72 16.72 9.64
C ASP A 118 5.40 17.42 10.03
N GLY A 119 5.53 18.49 10.81
CA GLY A 119 4.44 19.33 11.32
C GLY A 119 4.90 20.76 11.63
N ALA A 120 3.98 21.70 11.79
CA ALA A 120 4.33 23.07 12.18
C ALA A 120 4.73 23.14 13.66
N TYR A 121 5.87 23.80 13.96
CA TYR A 121 6.24 24.16 15.33
C TYR A 121 5.45 25.38 15.78
N LEU A 122 4.83 25.32 16.98
CA LEU A 122 4.10 26.45 17.54
C LEU A 122 4.83 27.06 18.73
N GLU A 123 5.21 26.26 19.72
CA GLU A 123 5.93 26.72 20.90
C GLU A 123 6.55 25.55 21.69
N THR A 124 7.51 25.85 22.55
CA THR A 124 8.00 24.94 23.59
C THR A 124 7.60 25.50 24.94
N ASP A 125 7.18 24.63 25.85
CA ASP A 125 6.73 25.08 27.16
C ASP A 125 7.86 25.72 27.97
N SER A 126 7.48 26.47 29.01
CA SER A 126 8.43 27.15 29.91
C SER A 126 9.40 26.22 30.63
N THR A 127 9.14 24.90 30.63
CA THR A 127 10.03 23.90 31.24
C THR A 127 11.00 23.26 30.24
N GLY A 128 10.80 23.45 28.94
CA GLY A 128 11.61 22.84 27.88
C GLY A 128 11.31 21.35 27.67
N LYS A 129 10.19 20.84 28.21
CA LYS A 129 9.85 19.41 28.23
C LYS A 129 8.75 19.03 27.26
N LYS A 130 7.96 20.00 26.80
CA LYS A 130 6.87 19.75 25.87
C LYS A 130 6.91 20.71 24.70
N VAL A 131 6.61 20.18 23.52
CA VAL A 131 6.54 20.93 22.27
C VAL A 131 5.10 20.94 21.77
N LYS A 132 4.58 22.12 21.48
CA LYS A 132 3.31 22.33 20.82
C LYS A 132 3.51 22.34 19.31
N PHE A 133 2.73 21.56 18.60
CA PHE A 133 2.80 21.43 17.14
C PHE A 133 1.41 21.47 16.50
N LYS A 134 1.38 21.58 15.17
CA LYS A 134 0.18 21.37 14.34
C LYS A 134 0.46 20.37 13.21
N ILE A 135 -0.43 19.40 13.04
CA ILE A 135 -0.40 18.40 11.95
C ILE A 135 -1.82 17.87 11.73
N SER A 136 -2.21 17.58 10.49
CA SER A 136 -3.52 16.96 10.16
C SER A 136 -4.71 17.61 10.91
N GLY A 137 -4.69 18.95 10.96
CA GLY A 137 -5.73 19.79 11.56
C GLY A 137 -5.64 19.94 13.08
N ILE A 138 -4.94 19.06 13.78
CA ILE A 138 -4.87 19.07 15.26
C ILE A 138 -3.67 19.86 15.77
N GLU A 139 -3.86 20.56 16.88
CA GLU A 139 -2.77 21.11 17.69
C GLU A 139 -2.55 20.22 18.92
N GLY A 140 -1.30 19.84 19.16
CA GLY A 140 -0.95 18.87 20.20
C GLY A 140 0.30 19.26 20.98
N TRP A 141 0.37 18.81 22.24
CA TRP A 141 1.56 18.89 23.08
C TRP A 141 2.18 17.50 23.25
N ALA A 142 3.35 17.27 22.63
CA ALA A 142 4.14 16.04 22.79
C ALA A 142 5.33 16.25 23.74
N ASN A 143 5.92 15.16 24.21
CA ASN A 143 7.18 15.21 24.95
C ASN A 143 8.31 15.65 24.01
N PHE A 144 9.25 16.44 24.52
CA PHE A 144 10.40 16.91 23.75
C PHE A 144 11.23 15.77 23.15
N ASP A 145 11.44 14.67 23.88
CA ASP A 145 12.23 13.51 23.42
C ASP A 145 11.65 12.77 22.20
N ASP A 146 10.41 13.07 21.83
CA ASP A 146 9.71 12.48 20.69
C ASP A 146 9.64 13.44 19.48
N ILE A 147 10.21 14.65 19.62
CA ILE A 147 10.13 15.74 18.66
C ILE A 147 11.53 16.27 18.35
N THR A 148 11.81 16.50 17.08
CA THR A 148 12.99 17.28 16.67
C THR A 148 12.54 18.60 16.07
N ILE A 149 13.13 19.71 16.51
CA ILE A 149 12.81 21.06 16.03
C ILE A 149 13.86 21.47 15.00
N TYR A 150 13.43 21.83 13.79
CA TYR A 150 14.26 22.35 12.72
C TYR A 150 13.89 23.80 12.44
N PRO A 151 14.74 24.78 12.82
CA PRO A 151 14.60 26.15 12.36
C PRO A 151 14.56 26.22 10.82
N LEU A 152 13.78 27.13 10.25
CA LEU A 152 13.56 27.17 8.79
C LEU A 152 14.85 27.29 7.96
N GLN A 153 15.88 27.97 8.49
CA GLN A 153 17.19 28.14 7.86
C GLN A 153 18.04 26.84 7.85
N LEU A 154 17.63 25.81 8.59
CA LEU A 154 18.35 24.56 8.81
C LEU A 154 17.57 23.33 8.33
N LEU A 155 16.52 23.52 7.52
CA LEU A 155 15.77 22.41 6.95
C LEU A 155 16.68 21.57 6.03
N PRO A 156 16.88 20.27 6.33
CA PRO A 156 17.84 19.44 5.60
C PRO A 156 17.29 18.89 4.28
N GLY A 157 15.98 18.99 4.04
CA GLY A 157 15.34 18.48 2.85
C GLY A 157 13.91 19.01 2.68
N ARG A 158 13.22 18.50 1.66
CA ARG A 158 11.84 18.89 1.33
C ARG A 158 10.87 18.47 2.43
N LEU A 159 9.82 19.28 2.64
CA LEU A 159 8.71 19.01 3.54
C LEU A 159 7.53 18.35 2.81
N SER A 160 6.55 17.87 3.58
CA SER A 160 5.24 17.49 3.05
C SER A 160 4.52 18.72 2.49
N LYS A 161 3.89 18.57 1.32
CA LYS A 161 3.28 19.69 0.59
C LYS A 161 2.20 19.24 -0.39
N TYR A 162 1.45 20.19 -0.90
CA TYR A 162 0.40 19.99 -1.87
C TYR A 162 0.82 20.48 -3.25
N LYS A 163 0.36 19.79 -4.29
CA LYS A 163 0.64 20.14 -5.68
C LYS A 163 -0.52 19.75 -6.57
N VAL A 164 -0.85 20.62 -7.52
CA VAL A 164 -1.84 20.32 -8.56
C VAL A 164 -1.13 19.66 -9.75
N ILE A 165 -1.66 18.53 -10.20
CA ILE A 165 -1.14 17.74 -11.33
C ILE A 165 -2.33 17.32 -12.19
N ASN A 166 -2.36 17.71 -13.46
CA ASN A 166 -3.45 17.39 -14.40
C ASN A 166 -4.85 17.76 -13.86
N GLY A 167 -4.96 18.90 -13.17
CA GLY A 167 -6.20 19.39 -12.58
C GLY A 167 -6.65 18.68 -11.29
N GLU A 168 -5.84 17.75 -10.75
CA GLU A 168 -6.11 17.09 -9.47
C GLU A 168 -5.15 17.58 -8.39
N LEU A 169 -5.65 17.76 -7.15
CA LEU A 169 -4.85 18.14 -6.00
C LEU A 169 -4.23 16.91 -5.36
N PHE A 170 -2.91 16.90 -5.21
CA PHE A 170 -2.18 15.85 -4.52
C PHE A 170 -1.52 16.35 -3.25
N HIS A 171 -1.54 15.54 -2.20
CA HIS A 171 -0.75 15.74 -0.98
C HIS A 171 0.46 14.79 -1.00
N GLN A 172 1.65 15.36 -1.01
CA GLN A 172 2.92 14.65 -1.07
C GLN A 172 3.50 14.54 0.34
N ILE A 173 3.61 13.31 0.86
CA ILE A 173 3.99 13.05 2.26
C ILE A 173 5.44 12.60 2.36
N LYS A 174 6.19 13.26 3.23
CA LYS A 174 7.56 12.87 3.59
C LYS A 174 7.55 11.82 4.70
N GLN A 175 8.58 10.97 4.69
CA GLN A 175 8.83 9.94 5.71
C GLN A 175 10.16 10.14 6.44
N ASP A 176 11.13 10.79 5.79
CA ASP A 176 12.43 11.17 6.34
C ASP A 176 13.09 12.27 5.47
N PHE A 177 14.22 12.80 5.95
CA PHE A 177 15.07 13.75 5.21
C PHE A 177 16.30 13.11 4.53
N SER A 178 16.47 11.80 4.61
CA SER A 178 17.60 11.08 3.99
C SER A 178 17.49 11.00 2.45
N THR A 179 16.28 11.19 1.93
CA THR A 179 15.99 11.23 0.50
C THR A 179 15.08 12.41 0.15
N ASP A 180 15.11 12.89 -1.08
CA ASP A 180 14.17 13.89 -1.60
C ASP A 180 12.80 13.29 -2.01
N TYR A 181 12.64 11.96 -1.88
CA TYR A 181 11.43 11.26 -2.29
C TYR A 181 10.29 11.43 -1.28
N TYR A 182 9.08 11.49 -1.82
CA TYR A 182 7.84 11.34 -1.07
C TYR A 182 7.52 9.86 -0.92
N GLY A 183 7.19 9.45 0.31
CA GLY A 183 6.80 8.07 0.61
C GLY A 183 5.33 7.79 0.31
N SER A 184 4.49 8.83 0.26
CA SER A 184 3.09 8.71 -0.16
C SER A 184 2.68 9.91 -1.02
N LEU A 185 1.82 9.64 -1.99
CA LEU A 185 1.22 10.64 -2.87
C LEU A 185 -0.30 10.42 -2.82
N ILE A 186 -1.00 11.32 -2.13
CA ILE A 186 -2.42 11.17 -1.87
C ILE A 186 -3.21 12.03 -2.86
N ASN A 187 -4.07 11.42 -3.68
CA ASN A 187 -4.93 12.13 -4.63
C ASN A 187 -6.23 12.59 -3.95
N LEU A 188 -6.38 13.89 -3.76
CA LEU A 188 -7.51 14.53 -3.12
C LEU A 188 -8.62 14.94 -4.12
N GLY A 189 -8.52 14.51 -5.37
CA GLY A 189 -9.52 14.77 -6.40
C GLY A 189 -9.39 16.13 -7.08
N PRO A 190 -10.47 16.64 -7.71
CA PRO A 190 -10.41 17.88 -8.49
C PRO A 190 -9.87 19.05 -7.67
N SER A 191 -8.89 19.77 -8.22
CA SER A 191 -8.31 20.93 -7.57
C SER A 191 -9.32 22.10 -7.52
N PRO A 192 -9.34 22.89 -6.44
CA PRO A 192 -10.00 24.19 -6.48
C PRO A 192 -9.25 25.17 -7.40
N ASP A 193 -9.99 26.10 -8.02
CA ASP A 193 -9.47 27.04 -9.04
C ASP A 193 -8.35 27.98 -8.53
N TYR A 194 -8.26 28.21 -7.21
CA TYR A 194 -7.25 29.07 -6.62
C TYR A 194 -5.92 28.35 -6.36
N LEU A 195 -5.84 27.03 -6.53
CA LEU A 195 -4.59 26.29 -6.53
C LEU A 195 -4.18 26.03 -7.98
N LEU A 196 -3.13 26.73 -8.41
CA LEU A 196 -2.60 26.68 -9.77
C LEU A 196 -1.62 25.50 -9.95
N GLU A 197 -1.70 24.86 -11.12
CA GLU A 197 -0.77 23.83 -11.56
C GLU A 197 0.66 24.37 -11.69
N GLY A 198 1.64 23.57 -11.28
CA GLY A 198 3.06 23.95 -11.28
C GLY A 198 3.56 24.57 -9.96
N ASN A 199 2.67 25.12 -9.15
CA ASN A 199 3.00 25.65 -7.82
C ASN A 199 2.99 24.55 -6.75
N GLU A 200 3.63 24.84 -5.61
CA GLU A 200 3.72 23.98 -4.43
C GLU A 200 3.17 24.74 -3.22
N TYR A 201 2.39 24.07 -2.38
CA TYR A 201 1.66 24.71 -1.27
C TYR A 201 1.86 23.98 0.06
N TYR A 202 1.88 24.73 1.16
CA TYR A 202 1.88 24.20 2.51
C TYR A 202 0.50 24.27 3.16
N SER A 203 0.15 23.22 3.91
CA SER A 203 -0.99 23.20 4.81
C SER A 203 -0.86 22.06 5.83
N TYR A 204 -0.92 22.36 7.12
CA TYR A 204 -0.96 21.35 8.18
C TYR A 204 -2.37 21.13 8.74
N ASP A 205 -3.39 21.73 8.12
CA ASP A 205 -4.80 21.40 8.37
C ASP A 205 -5.56 20.84 7.16
N GLY A 206 -4.97 20.92 5.97
CA GLY A 206 -5.56 20.45 4.73
C GLY A 206 -6.70 21.32 4.19
N ASN A 207 -7.00 22.47 4.82
CA ASN A 207 -8.12 23.34 4.44
C ASN A 207 -7.64 24.73 3.97
N TYR A 208 -6.58 25.26 4.58
CA TYR A 208 -6.02 26.57 4.25
C TYR A 208 -4.60 26.41 3.70
N PHE A 209 -4.34 27.02 2.54
CA PHE A 209 -3.10 26.84 1.79
C PHE A 209 -2.26 28.12 1.75
N TYR A 210 -0.94 27.93 1.76
CA TYR A 210 0.07 28.98 1.68
C TYR A 210 1.06 28.59 0.58
N GLU A 211 1.55 29.58 -0.18
CA GLU A 211 2.61 29.36 -1.19
C GLU A 211 3.93 28.94 -0.51
N ASP A 212 4.80 28.28 -1.28
CA ASP A 212 6.09 27.74 -0.79
C ASP A 212 6.99 28.80 -0.12
N ASP A 213 7.00 30.03 -0.64
CA ASP A 213 7.80 31.16 -0.11
C ASP A 213 7.20 31.83 1.13
N SER A 214 6.02 31.38 1.57
CA SER A 214 5.20 31.99 2.63
C SER A 214 5.07 31.11 3.87
N LEU A 215 5.99 30.14 4.05
CA LEU A 215 5.98 29.20 5.16
C LEU A 215 5.99 29.88 6.55
N TRP A 216 6.70 30.99 6.71
CA TRP A 216 6.73 31.76 7.96
C TRP A 216 5.37 32.41 8.27
N MET A 217 4.63 32.90 7.25
CA MET A 217 3.29 33.46 7.41
C MET A 217 2.29 32.41 7.90
N MET A 218 2.40 31.18 7.40
CA MET A 218 1.60 30.05 7.90
C MET A 218 1.85 29.81 9.39
N LEU A 219 3.12 29.83 9.82
CA LEU A 219 3.47 29.65 11.22
C LEU A 219 2.93 30.80 12.10
N ASP A 220 2.98 32.04 11.63
CA ASP A 220 2.39 33.20 12.32
C ASP A 220 0.88 33.07 12.49
N ASP A 221 0.18 32.72 11.41
CA ASP A 221 -1.26 32.50 11.38
C ASP A 221 -1.65 31.39 12.39
N TYR A 222 -0.95 30.25 12.39
CA TYR A 222 -1.21 29.17 13.37
C TYR A 222 -0.92 29.58 14.81
N LYS A 223 0.20 30.26 15.08
CA LYS A 223 0.52 30.76 16.44
C LYS A 223 -0.51 31.77 16.94
N SER A 224 -1.09 32.54 16.01
CA SER A 224 -2.13 33.52 16.26
C SER A 224 -3.56 32.96 16.16
N ASN A 225 -3.69 31.65 15.93
CA ASN A 225 -4.96 30.93 15.73
C ASN A 225 -5.89 31.60 14.70
N ASN A 226 -5.34 32.00 13.56
CA ASN A 226 -6.08 32.53 12.42
C ASN A 226 -5.52 31.96 11.10
N THR A 227 -6.05 32.43 9.97
CA THR A 227 -5.68 31.99 8.60
C THR A 227 -5.70 33.16 7.62
N ILE A 228 -5.46 34.38 8.10
CA ILE A 228 -5.67 35.63 7.34
C ILE A 228 -4.76 35.70 6.11
N SER A 229 -3.56 35.12 6.22
CA SER A 229 -2.51 35.14 5.20
C SER A 229 -2.63 33.99 4.18
N SER A 230 -3.57 33.06 4.38
CA SER A 230 -3.77 31.96 3.45
C SER A 230 -4.40 32.44 2.13
N ILE A 231 -4.08 31.74 1.04
CA ILE A 231 -4.59 32.03 -0.32
C ILE A 231 -6.12 32.03 -0.36
N ASN A 232 -6.71 31.18 0.46
CA ASN A 232 -8.14 30.87 0.49
C ASN A 232 -8.79 31.17 1.85
N ASN A 233 -8.37 32.23 2.54
CA ASN A 233 -8.81 32.60 3.89
C ASN A 233 -10.34 32.71 4.06
N ASN A 234 -11.05 33.12 3.00
CA ASN A 234 -12.52 33.24 2.97
C ASN A 234 -13.23 32.05 2.30
N ASN A 235 -12.48 31.09 1.75
CA ASN A 235 -12.99 29.93 1.03
C ASN A 235 -12.18 28.66 1.37
N PRO A 236 -12.28 28.14 2.61
CA PRO A 236 -11.54 26.96 3.02
C PRO A 236 -11.88 25.76 2.14
N TYR A 237 -10.86 24.99 1.79
CA TYR A 237 -11.02 23.72 1.08
C TYR A 237 -11.52 22.65 2.06
N TYR A 238 -12.46 21.82 1.60
CA TYR A 238 -12.81 20.57 2.27
C TYR A 238 -12.93 19.50 1.20
N ASN A 239 -12.18 18.40 1.34
CA ASN A 239 -12.29 17.27 0.42
C ASN A 239 -13.66 16.58 0.63
N TYR A 240 -14.43 16.43 -0.46
CA TYR A 240 -15.78 15.87 -0.40
C TYR A 240 -15.84 14.49 0.29
N TYR A 241 -15.02 13.53 -0.14
CA TYR A 241 -15.06 12.15 0.39
C TYR A 241 -14.48 12.02 1.80
N GLN A 242 -13.52 12.86 2.18
CA GLN A 242 -12.93 12.89 3.52
C GLN A 242 -13.96 13.34 4.57
N TYR A 243 -14.85 14.26 4.19
CA TYR A 243 -15.86 14.85 5.06
C TYR A 243 -17.29 14.32 4.81
N LEU A 244 -17.47 13.39 3.86
CA LEU A 244 -18.74 12.71 3.63
C LEU A 244 -19.08 11.76 4.78
N SER A 245 -20.28 11.88 5.35
CA SER A 245 -20.73 10.99 6.41
C SER A 245 -21.05 9.58 5.90
N HIS A 246 -20.77 8.56 6.71
CA HIS A 246 -21.23 7.18 6.50
C HIS A 246 -22.75 7.07 6.43
N ARG A 247 -23.50 8.09 6.91
CA ARG A 247 -24.95 8.19 6.75
C ARG A 247 -25.38 8.68 5.35
N SER A 248 -24.48 8.72 4.39
CA SER A 248 -24.81 8.85 2.96
C SER A 248 -25.13 7.49 2.33
N ILE A 249 -25.77 7.52 1.16
CA ILE A 249 -26.07 6.35 0.34
C ILE A 249 -25.34 6.52 -0.99
N THR A 250 -24.51 5.55 -1.35
CA THR A 250 -23.86 5.54 -2.67
C THR A 250 -24.86 5.33 -3.80
N SER A 251 -24.59 5.93 -4.94
CA SER A 251 -25.35 5.88 -6.18
C SER A 251 -25.04 4.64 -7.02
N TYR A 252 -24.12 3.78 -6.56
CA TYR A 252 -23.81 2.50 -7.21
C TYR A 252 -24.56 1.35 -6.56
N ASP A 253 -24.55 0.20 -7.23
CA ASP A 253 -25.07 -1.07 -6.73
C ASP A 253 -23.98 -2.15 -6.73
N GLU A 254 -24.28 -3.30 -6.14
CA GLU A 254 -23.37 -4.46 -6.08
C GLU A 254 -22.83 -4.85 -7.46
N THR A 255 -23.68 -4.79 -8.48
CA THR A 255 -23.32 -5.18 -9.85
C THR A 255 -22.27 -4.23 -10.44
N ASP A 256 -22.34 -2.94 -10.17
CA ASP A 256 -21.37 -1.95 -10.66
C ASP A 256 -19.97 -2.26 -10.10
N VAL A 257 -19.90 -2.50 -8.78
CA VAL A 257 -18.65 -2.81 -8.08
C VAL A 257 -18.07 -4.15 -8.52
N ASN A 258 -18.88 -5.21 -8.59
CA ASN A 258 -18.41 -6.51 -9.07
C ASN A 258 -17.96 -6.44 -10.53
N ASN A 259 -18.64 -5.67 -11.39
CA ASN A 259 -18.21 -5.45 -12.77
C ASN A 259 -16.87 -4.71 -12.84
N TYR A 260 -16.65 -3.71 -12.00
CA TYR A 260 -15.36 -3.02 -11.94
C TYR A 260 -14.23 -3.97 -11.52
N ILE A 261 -14.42 -4.73 -10.43
CA ILE A 261 -13.44 -5.71 -9.95
C ILE A 261 -13.14 -6.76 -11.03
N ASN A 262 -14.17 -7.33 -11.64
CA ASN A 262 -14.01 -8.47 -12.55
C ASN A 262 -13.55 -8.07 -13.96
N ASN A 263 -14.07 -6.95 -14.48
CA ASN A 263 -13.91 -6.59 -15.89
C ASN A 263 -12.94 -5.43 -16.12
N VAL A 264 -12.69 -4.57 -15.11
CA VAL A 264 -11.74 -3.46 -15.22
C VAL A 264 -10.43 -3.81 -14.53
N LEU A 265 -10.47 -4.28 -13.28
CA LEU A 265 -9.26 -4.75 -12.58
C LEU A 265 -8.82 -6.15 -13.05
N HIS A 266 -9.68 -6.88 -13.77
CA HIS A 266 -9.43 -8.24 -14.25
C HIS A 266 -9.13 -9.24 -13.12
N ILE A 267 -9.73 -9.02 -11.96
CA ILE A 267 -9.73 -9.98 -10.85
C ILE A 267 -10.76 -11.07 -11.18
N ASN A 268 -10.30 -12.30 -11.33
CA ASN A 268 -11.14 -13.40 -11.81
C ASN A 268 -11.26 -14.57 -10.81
N SER A 269 -10.58 -14.48 -9.66
CA SER A 269 -10.69 -15.50 -8.63
C SER A 269 -10.33 -15.00 -7.22
N ASN A 270 -10.76 -15.74 -6.21
CA ASN A 270 -10.25 -15.58 -4.84
C ASN A 270 -8.81 -16.08 -4.74
N ILE A 271 -8.04 -15.55 -3.78
CA ILE A 271 -6.68 -16.02 -3.51
C ILE A 271 -6.76 -17.46 -2.97
N LYS A 272 -6.10 -18.40 -3.66
CA LYS A 272 -6.03 -19.82 -3.29
C LYS A 272 -4.63 -20.28 -2.87
N LYS A 273 -3.63 -19.51 -3.28
CA LYS A 273 -2.22 -19.64 -2.90
C LYS A 273 -1.71 -18.23 -2.69
N TYR A 274 -1.04 -18.01 -1.58
CA TYR A 274 -0.51 -16.70 -1.24
C TYR A 274 0.92 -16.54 -1.78
N ALA A 275 1.16 -15.56 -2.64
CA ALA A 275 2.45 -15.25 -3.26
C ALA A 275 2.92 -13.86 -2.83
N ASP A 276 4.07 -13.80 -2.16
CA ASP A 276 4.61 -12.60 -1.52
C ASP A 276 6.13 -12.63 -1.67
N LEU A 277 6.58 -12.07 -2.79
CA LEU A 277 7.92 -12.14 -3.33
C LEU A 277 8.86 -11.13 -2.69
N ASP A 278 8.34 -10.02 -2.15
CA ASP A 278 9.12 -8.95 -1.53
C ASP A 278 8.97 -8.86 0.00
N LYS A 279 8.08 -9.66 0.61
CA LYS A 279 7.81 -9.72 2.06
C LYS A 279 7.09 -8.49 2.61
N ASP A 280 6.32 -7.80 1.78
CA ASP A 280 5.49 -6.66 2.19
C ASP A 280 4.14 -7.07 2.84
N SER A 281 3.83 -8.38 2.88
CA SER A 281 2.55 -8.93 3.35
C SER A 281 1.34 -8.62 2.47
N THR A 282 1.57 -8.46 1.17
CA THR A 282 0.58 -8.34 0.09
C THR A 282 0.74 -9.51 -0.89
N ASP A 283 -0.37 -9.97 -1.48
CA ASP A 283 -0.32 -10.95 -2.57
C ASP A 283 0.01 -10.27 -3.91
N ASP A 284 1.05 -10.77 -4.57
CA ASP A 284 1.57 -10.26 -5.83
C ASP A 284 0.74 -10.67 -7.06
N THR A 285 -0.26 -11.56 -6.89
CA THR A 285 -1.10 -12.05 -8.00
C THR A 285 -2.24 -11.08 -8.28
N LEU A 286 -2.04 -10.17 -9.23
CA LEU A 286 -2.97 -9.08 -9.55
C LEU A 286 -4.35 -9.56 -10.04
N THR A 287 -4.46 -10.79 -10.54
CA THR A 287 -5.73 -11.38 -11.00
C THR A 287 -6.55 -12.02 -9.89
N ASN A 288 -6.05 -12.02 -8.65
CA ASN A 288 -6.68 -12.67 -7.51
C ASN A 288 -6.93 -11.66 -6.39
N SER A 289 -8.08 -11.77 -5.72
CA SER A 289 -8.41 -10.93 -4.56
C SER A 289 -9.53 -11.57 -3.74
N GLN A 290 -9.52 -11.36 -2.42
CA GLN A 290 -10.66 -11.73 -1.58
C GLN A 290 -11.95 -10.97 -1.94
N PHE A 291 -11.89 -9.87 -2.70
CA PHE A 291 -13.09 -9.13 -3.11
C PHE A 291 -13.85 -9.77 -4.28
N TYR A 292 -13.33 -10.84 -4.90
CA TYR A 292 -13.96 -11.46 -6.04
C TYR A 292 -15.40 -11.93 -5.73
N ASN A 293 -16.39 -11.21 -6.28
CA ASN A 293 -17.83 -11.41 -6.04
C ASN A 293 -18.28 -11.33 -4.57
N GLN A 294 -17.64 -10.48 -3.76
CA GLN A 294 -17.95 -10.32 -2.32
C GLN A 294 -18.63 -8.99 -1.97
N ALA A 295 -19.00 -8.18 -2.96
CA ALA A 295 -19.53 -6.83 -2.73
C ALA A 295 -20.92 -6.81 -2.02
N PHE A 296 -21.73 -7.87 -2.14
CA PHE A 296 -23.12 -7.91 -1.64
C PHE A 296 -23.27 -7.47 -0.17
N SER A 297 -22.31 -7.87 0.68
CA SER A 297 -22.36 -7.60 2.12
C SER A 297 -22.26 -6.10 2.43
N PHE A 298 -21.46 -5.36 1.66
CA PHE A 298 -21.32 -3.91 1.80
C PHE A 298 -22.66 -3.20 1.54
N PHE A 299 -23.35 -3.60 0.47
CA PHE A 299 -24.63 -3.00 0.07
C PHE A 299 -25.78 -3.39 1.00
N GLN A 300 -25.83 -4.64 1.47
CA GLN A 300 -26.78 -5.04 2.51
C GLN A 300 -26.62 -4.17 3.76
N TYR A 301 -25.39 -4.03 4.24
CA TYR A 301 -25.12 -3.37 5.52
C TYR A 301 -25.17 -1.84 5.46
N GLN A 302 -25.11 -1.26 4.26
CA GLN A 302 -25.51 0.14 4.03
C GLN A 302 -26.95 0.40 4.49
N TYR A 303 -27.90 -0.41 4.03
CA TYR A 303 -29.31 -0.20 4.36
C TYR A 303 -29.71 -0.72 5.75
N GLN A 304 -29.00 -1.71 6.30
CA GLN A 304 -29.29 -2.22 7.65
C GLN A 304 -28.71 -1.37 8.76
N PHE A 305 -27.48 -0.88 8.60
CA PHE A 305 -26.73 -0.21 9.67
C PHE A 305 -26.38 1.24 9.37
N GLY A 306 -26.74 1.75 8.20
CA GLY A 306 -26.52 3.15 7.81
C GLY A 306 -25.04 3.44 7.58
N SER A 307 -24.32 2.49 7.00
CA SER A 307 -22.87 2.57 6.76
C SER A 307 -22.63 2.55 5.27
N ASN A 308 -22.32 3.70 4.65
CA ASN A 308 -22.12 3.82 3.21
C ASN A 308 -21.22 2.69 2.65
N ALA A 309 -21.73 1.97 1.64
CA ALA A 309 -21.10 0.76 1.11
C ALA A 309 -19.73 1.07 0.48
N LEU A 310 -19.61 2.15 -0.29
CA LEU A 310 -18.35 2.53 -0.92
C LEU A 310 -17.35 3.10 0.08
N MET A 311 -17.78 3.77 1.15
CA MET A 311 -16.86 4.16 2.23
C MET A 311 -16.28 2.93 2.92
N MET A 312 -17.10 1.95 3.26
CA MET A 312 -16.62 0.69 3.86
C MET A 312 -15.70 -0.07 2.90
N LEU A 313 -16.05 -0.16 1.62
CA LEU A 313 -15.24 -0.82 0.60
C LEU A 313 -13.89 -0.12 0.42
N SER A 314 -13.90 1.21 0.26
CA SER A 314 -12.69 2.03 0.06
C SER A 314 -11.77 1.98 1.25
N LEU A 315 -12.32 1.96 2.47
CA LEU A 315 -11.54 1.72 3.67
C LEU A 315 -10.92 0.32 3.64
N SER A 316 -11.70 -0.73 3.39
CA SER A 316 -11.16 -2.09 3.34
C SER A 316 -10.08 -2.25 2.26
N TRP A 317 -10.18 -1.53 1.15
CA TRP A 317 -9.16 -1.47 0.10
C TRP A 317 -7.85 -0.87 0.61
N ASN A 318 -7.93 0.23 1.36
CA ASN A 318 -6.78 0.84 2.01
C ASN A 318 -6.11 -0.11 3.03
N GLU A 319 -6.90 -0.82 3.83
CA GLU A 319 -6.40 -1.72 4.87
C GLU A 319 -5.83 -3.05 4.34
N THR A 320 -6.16 -3.43 3.11
CA THR A 320 -5.86 -4.79 2.61
C THR A 320 -5.26 -4.85 1.21
N ALA A 321 -4.86 -3.72 0.63
CA ALA A 321 -4.33 -3.66 -0.73
C ALA A 321 -5.26 -4.34 -1.77
N LEU A 322 -6.54 -3.93 -1.75
CA LEU A 322 -7.62 -4.57 -2.54
C LEU A 322 -7.81 -6.06 -2.18
N GLY A 323 -7.82 -6.40 -0.90
CA GLY A 323 -8.16 -7.75 -0.43
C GLY A 323 -7.05 -8.77 -0.65
N ARG A 324 -5.82 -8.28 -0.83
CA ARG A 324 -4.61 -9.07 -1.08
C ARG A 324 -3.70 -9.20 0.12
N SER A 325 -3.98 -8.50 1.22
CA SER A 325 -3.16 -8.60 2.43
C SER A 325 -3.19 -9.99 3.07
N SER A 326 -2.14 -10.30 3.81
CA SER A 326 -2.02 -11.59 4.49
C SER A 326 -3.13 -11.80 5.52
N LEU A 327 -3.59 -10.73 6.17
CA LEU A 327 -4.71 -10.77 7.12
C LEU A 327 -6.05 -11.06 6.43
N ALA A 328 -6.30 -10.47 5.27
CA ALA A 328 -7.51 -10.76 4.49
C ALA A 328 -7.57 -12.24 4.11
N PHE A 329 -6.45 -12.81 3.63
CA PHE A 329 -6.36 -14.21 3.24
C PHE A 329 -6.43 -15.19 4.43
N THR A 330 -5.64 -14.95 5.48
CA THR A 330 -5.49 -15.91 6.59
C THR A 330 -6.59 -15.82 7.65
N ARG A 331 -7.25 -14.67 7.78
CA ARG A 331 -8.23 -14.41 8.85
C ARG A 331 -9.59 -13.94 8.35
N ASN A 332 -9.81 -13.91 7.03
CA ASN A 332 -11.02 -13.35 6.41
C ASN A 332 -11.32 -11.93 6.95
N ASN A 333 -10.29 -11.12 7.16
CA ASN A 333 -10.40 -9.85 7.86
C ASN A 333 -10.03 -8.67 6.96
N LEU A 334 -11.04 -7.89 6.59
CA LEU A 334 -10.89 -6.76 5.68
C LEU A 334 -10.52 -5.42 6.34
N PHE A 335 -10.50 -5.35 7.67
CA PHE A 335 -10.41 -4.06 8.39
C PHE A 335 -9.39 -4.07 9.53
N GLY A 336 -8.69 -5.18 9.75
CA GLY A 336 -7.71 -5.31 10.84
C GLY A 336 -8.32 -5.42 12.24
N HIS A 337 -9.66 -5.43 12.36
CA HIS A 337 -10.38 -5.50 13.63
C HIS A 337 -10.29 -6.89 14.27
N SER A 338 -10.20 -6.96 15.59
CA SER A 338 -10.27 -8.24 16.31
C SER A 338 -11.62 -8.94 16.10
N ALA A 339 -11.61 -10.23 15.77
CA ALA A 339 -12.80 -11.04 15.57
C ALA A 339 -13.40 -11.47 16.91
N PHE A 340 -14.54 -10.89 17.31
CA PHE A 340 -15.19 -11.16 18.61
C PHE A 340 -16.66 -11.56 18.49
N ASP A 341 -17.16 -11.79 17.27
CA ASP A 341 -18.58 -11.96 17.02
C ASP A 341 -19.10 -13.34 17.48
N SER A 342 -18.22 -14.30 17.72
CA SER A 342 -18.53 -15.58 18.36
C SER A 342 -17.35 -16.14 19.16
N ASP A 343 -17.62 -17.05 20.11
CA ASP A 343 -16.57 -17.76 20.85
C ASP A 343 -15.65 -18.55 19.90
N VAL A 344 -16.19 -19.05 18.79
CA VAL A 344 -15.43 -19.77 17.76
C VAL A 344 -14.43 -18.84 17.06
N GLU A 345 -14.89 -17.68 16.57
CA GLU A 345 -14.06 -16.70 15.86
C GLU A 345 -13.01 -16.06 16.79
N LYS A 346 -13.38 -15.81 18.05
CA LYS A 346 -12.47 -15.32 19.08
C LYS A 346 -11.34 -16.32 19.37
N ASN A 347 -11.68 -17.60 19.52
CA ASN A 347 -10.69 -18.64 19.78
C ASN A 347 -9.82 -18.92 18.56
N ALA A 348 -10.36 -18.78 17.35
CA ALA A 348 -9.63 -18.94 16.09
C ALA A 348 -8.88 -17.68 15.64
N SER A 349 -9.12 -16.52 16.28
CA SER A 349 -8.63 -15.20 15.84
C SER A 349 -8.89 -14.92 14.35
N ARG A 350 -10.03 -15.38 13.83
CA ARG A 350 -10.40 -15.37 12.40
C ARG A 350 -11.92 -15.25 12.25
N TYR A 351 -12.39 -14.49 11.25
CA TYR A 351 -13.81 -14.49 10.86
C TYR A 351 -14.16 -15.73 10.05
N ASN A 352 -15.39 -16.23 10.17
CA ASN A 352 -15.84 -17.42 9.45
C ASN A 352 -15.76 -17.23 7.91
N ASN A 353 -16.16 -16.06 7.43
CA ASN A 353 -16.16 -15.68 6.02
C ASN A 353 -15.91 -14.16 5.91
N LEU A 354 -15.71 -13.67 4.68
CA LEU A 354 -15.40 -12.27 4.47
C LEU A 354 -16.55 -11.33 4.88
N SER A 355 -17.80 -11.72 4.57
CA SER A 355 -19.01 -10.98 4.91
C SER A 355 -19.18 -10.75 6.42
N SER A 356 -18.71 -11.67 7.26
CA SER A 356 -18.70 -11.50 8.73
C SER A 356 -17.80 -10.34 9.17
N SER A 357 -16.67 -10.11 8.49
CA SER A 357 -15.83 -8.94 8.80
C SER A 357 -16.50 -7.62 8.41
N VAL A 358 -17.23 -7.60 7.29
CA VAL A 358 -18.02 -6.43 6.84
C VAL A 358 -19.19 -6.16 7.78
N TYR A 359 -19.89 -7.22 8.21
CA TYR A 359 -20.94 -7.14 9.23
C TYR A 359 -20.45 -6.50 10.52
N SER A 360 -19.34 -7.01 11.07
CA SER A 360 -18.75 -6.51 12.31
C SER A 360 -18.37 -5.04 12.17
N HIS A 361 -17.72 -4.68 11.06
CA HIS A 361 -17.35 -3.31 10.77
C HIS A 361 -18.56 -2.37 10.69
N ALA A 362 -19.56 -2.72 9.89
CA ALA A 362 -20.74 -1.89 9.69
C ALA A 362 -21.55 -1.69 11.00
N ARG A 363 -21.79 -2.77 11.75
CA ARG A 363 -22.62 -2.75 12.94
C ARG A 363 -21.89 -2.17 14.15
N TYR A 364 -20.72 -2.73 14.49
CA TYR A 364 -20.05 -2.43 15.77
C TYR A 364 -19.08 -1.27 15.69
N TYR A 365 -18.33 -1.15 14.60
CA TYR A 365 -17.34 -0.09 14.46
C TYR A 365 -17.97 1.19 13.93
N VAL A 366 -18.68 1.14 12.80
CA VAL A 366 -19.31 2.34 12.22
C VAL A 366 -20.54 2.74 13.04
N SER A 367 -21.64 1.97 12.97
CA SER A 367 -22.93 2.42 13.52
C SER A 367 -22.93 2.52 15.06
N ASN A 368 -22.40 1.52 15.77
CA ASN A 368 -22.40 1.51 17.24
C ASN A 368 -21.29 2.38 17.86
N SER A 369 -20.21 2.70 17.14
CA SER A 369 -19.07 3.43 17.71
C SER A 369 -18.84 4.78 17.03
N TYR A 370 -18.24 4.82 15.84
CA TYR A 370 -17.83 6.06 15.19
C TYR A 370 -18.98 7.00 14.80
N CYS A 371 -20.17 6.46 14.61
CA CYS A 371 -21.40 7.22 14.33
C CYS A 371 -22.34 7.33 15.54
N ASN A 372 -21.88 6.96 16.74
CA ASN A 372 -22.68 7.01 17.95
C ASN A 372 -22.18 8.09 18.91
N PRO A 373 -22.86 9.25 19.04
CA PRO A 373 -22.46 10.36 19.92
C PRO A 373 -22.35 10.01 21.41
N SER A 374 -22.80 8.84 21.84
CA SER A 374 -22.63 8.35 23.23
C SER A 374 -21.32 7.60 23.46
N LYS A 375 -20.49 7.42 22.43
CA LYS A 375 -19.23 6.65 22.49
C LYS A 375 -18.03 7.58 22.42
N PHE A 376 -16.91 7.15 23.01
CA PHE A 376 -15.69 7.96 23.03
C PHE A 376 -15.04 8.05 21.65
N GLN A 377 -15.29 7.08 20.76
CA GLN A 377 -14.79 7.08 19.38
C GLN A 377 -15.49 8.10 18.48
N TYR A 378 -16.62 8.67 18.92
CA TYR A 378 -17.38 9.62 18.12
C TYR A 378 -16.70 10.98 18.11
N HIS A 379 -16.15 11.33 16.95
CA HIS A 379 -15.67 12.68 16.63
C HIS A 379 -16.27 13.18 15.30
N GLY A 380 -17.35 12.54 14.84
CA GLY A 380 -17.95 12.71 13.51
C GLY A 380 -18.01 11.38 12.76
N CYS A 381 -19.11 11.14 12.05
CA CYS A 381 -19.40 9.88 11.33
C CYS A 381 -18.76 9.84 9.92
N TYR A 382 -17.52 10.29 9.75
CA TYR A 382 -16.82 10.42 8.45
C TYR A 382 -15.31 10.19 8.65
N PHE A 383 -14.54 10.00 7.57
CA PHE A 383 -13.10 9.66 7.68
C PHE A 383 -12.28 10.71 8.44
N GLY A 384 -12.37 11.98 8.02
CA GLY A 384 -11.81 13.13 8.72
C GLY A 384 -10.28 13.15 8.80
N ASN A 385 -9.76 13.72 9.89
CA ASN A 385 -8.34 13.96 10.13
C ASN A 385 -8.03 13.80 11.64
N LYS A 386 -6.83 14.20 12.10
CA LYS A 386 -6.49 14.04 13.52
C LYS A 386 -7.25 14.97 14.47
N ALA A 387 -7.99 15.95 13.97
CA ALA A 387 -8.81 16.86 14.77
C ALA A 387 -10.28 16.41 14.91
N ASN A 388 -10.84 15.72 13.93
CA ASN A 388 -12.23 15.25 13.93
C ASN A 388 -12.46 14.09 12.92
N GLY A 389 -13.59 13.41 13.03
CA GLY A 389 -13.90 12.20 12.28
C GLY A 389 -13.22 10.94 12.85
N MET A 390 -13.29 9.85 12.10
CA MET A 390 -12.80 8.53 12.51
C MET A 390 -11.30 8.50 12.78
N ASN A 391 -10.51 9.23 12.00
CA ASN A 391 -9.03 9.22 12.07
C ASN A 391 -8.47 9.62 13.46
N VAL A 392 -9.24 10.37 14.25
CA VAL A 392 -8.87 10.70 15.64
C VAL A 392 -8.60 9.44 16.47
N SER A 393 -9.42 8.41 16.31
CA SER A 393 -9.39 7.19 17.14
C SER A 393 -9.12 5.90 16.34
N TYR A 394 -9.09 5.94 15.01
CA TYR A 394 -8.97 4.75 14.16
C TYR A 394 -7.52 4.32 13.90
N ALA A 395 -6.66 5.25 13.49
CA ALA A 395 -5.30 4.95 13.01
C ALA A 395 -4.25 5.86 13.66
N SER A 396 -3.00 5.40 13.78
CA SER A 396 -1.87 6.25 14.16
C SER A 396 -1.38 7.13 13.01
N ASP A 397 -1.65 6.75 11.76
CA ASP A 397 -1.34 7.54 10.57
C ASP A 397 -2.17 8.85 10.56
N PRO A 398 -1.53 10.03 10.65
CA PRO A 398 -2.25 11.29 10.66
C PRO A 398 -3.03 11.57 9.36
N TYR A 399 -2.66 10.94 8.24
CA TYR A 399 -3.28 11.14 6.93
C TYR A 399 -4.14 9.94 6.49
N TRP A 400 -4.46 9.00 7.39
CA TRP A 400 -5.32 7.84 7.10
C TRP A 400 -6.65 8.24 6.46
N GLY A 401 -7.29 9.31 6.95
CA GLY A 401 -8.58 9.74 6.43
C GLY A 401 -8.51 10.26 4.99
N GLU A 402 -7.40 10.88 4.60
CA GLU A 402 -7.16 11.29 3.21
C GLU A 402 -6.91 10.06 2.31
N LYS A 403 -6.14 9.07 2.79
CA LYS A 403 -5.89 7.82 2.05
C LYS A 403 -7.17 7.00 1.84
N ALA A 404 -8.03 6.91 2.86
CA ALA A 404 -9.35 6.27 2.73
C ALA A 404 -10.25 7.03 1.74
N ALA A 405 -10.28 8.37 1.83
CA ALA A 405 -11.02 9.23 0.92
C ALA A 405 -10.54 9.14 -0.53
N GLN A 406 -9.23 9.04 -0.77
CA GLN A 406 -8.67 8.81 -2.10
C GLN A 406 -9.19 7.52 -2.71
N ASN A 407 -9.21 6.42 -1.95
CA ASN A 407 -9.70 5.14 -2.48
C ASN A 407 -11.17 5.24 -2.91
N TYR A 408 -11.99 6.00 -2.17
CA TYR A 408 -13.37 6.28 -2.57
C TYR A 408 -13.40 7.12 -3.85
N TYR A 409 -12.67 8.24 -3.89
CA TYR A 409 -12.61 9.07 -5.09
C TYR A 409 -12.19 8.28 -6.34
N GLN A 410 -11.15 7.44 -6.26
CA GLN A 410 -10.69 6.64 -7.41
C GLN A 410 -11.75 5.62 -7.85
N LEU A 411 -12.44 4.99 -6.90
CA LEU A 411 -13.53 4.07 -7.22
C LEU A 411 -14.71 4.79 -7.89
N ASP A 412 -15.17 5.89 -7.30
CA ASP A 412 -16.25 6.69 -7.87
C ASP A 412 -15.87 7.22 -9.26
N LYS A 413 -14.65 7.71 -9.44
CA LYS A 413 -14.11 8.14 -10.73
C LYS A 413 -14.14 7.04 -11.78
N ALA A 414 -13.77 5.81 -11.40
CA ALA A 414 -13.79 4.67 -12.30
C ALA A 414 -15.22 4.21 -12.66
N LEU A 415 -16.19 4.45 -11.78
CA LEU A 415 -17.59 4.06 -11.97
C LEU A 415 -18.48 5.16 -12.58
N GLY A 416 -17.98 6.40 -12.70
CA GLY A 416 -18.66 7.48 -13.42
C GLY A 416 -18.90 8.77 -12.65
N MET A 417 -18.33 8.93 -11.45
CA MET A 417 -18.44 10.13 -10.59
C MET A 417 -19.86 10.45 -10.11
N ASN A 418 -20.72 9.45 -9.96
CA ASN A 418 -22.11 9.64 -9.54
C ASN A 418 -22.26 9.94 -8.03
N ASP A 419 -21.24 9.72 -7.21
CA ASP A 419 -21.29 10.09 -5.79
C ASP A 419 -20.72 11.48 -5.48
N PHE A 420 -19.81 11.97 -6.32
CA PHE A 420 -19.17 13.28 -6.16
C PHE A 420 -20.21 14.40 -6.09
N ASN A 421 -20.16 15.20 -5.02
CA ASN A 421 -21.10 16.31 -4.77
C ASN A 421 -22.60 15.91 -4.86
N LYS A 422 -22.95 14.65 -4.56
CA LYS A 422 -24.35 14.24 -4.39
C LYS A 422 -25.00 14.91 -3.18
N TYR A 423 -24.26 15.00 -2.07
CA TYR A 423 -24.76 15.56 -0.81
C TYR A 423 -24.19 16.93 -0.50
N THR A 424 -25.01 17.81 0.05
CA THR A 424 -24.56 19.08 0.62
C THR A 424 -23.92 18.86 1.98
N ILE A 425 -22.69 19.38 2.15
CA ILE A 425 -21.92 19.24 3.39
C ILE A 425 -21.83 20.60 4.10
N GLY A 426 -22.32 20.60 5.34
CA GLY A 426 -22.18 21.69 6.29
C GLY A 426 -21.13 21.39 7.35
N ILE A 427 -20.32 22.38 7.70
CA ILE A 427 -19.27 22.27 8.70
C ILE A 427 -19.56 23.17 9.90
N LYS A 428 -19.41 22.61 11.10
CA LYS A 428 -19.37 23.35 12.36
C LYS A 428 -18.09 24.19 12.46
N THR A 429 -18.21 25.50 12.47
CA THR A 429 -17.06 26.42 12.38
C THR A 429 -16.45 26.82 13.73
N LYS A 430 -17.14 26.58 14.84
CA LYS A 430 -16.75 27.08 16.17
C LYS A 430 -16.46 25.94 17.15
N TYR A 431 -15.61 26.23 18.13
CA TYR A 431 -15.48 25.41 19.34
C TYR A 431 -16.78 25.43 20.16
N GLY A 432 -16.97 24.43 21.02
CA GLY A 432 -18.18 24.30 21.83
C GLY A 432 -19.12 23.26 21.28
N LYS A 433 -19.76 22.46 22.13
CA LYS A 433 -20.76 21.47 21.69
C LYS A 433 -21.99 22.14 21.08
N VAL A 434 -22.41 21.71 19.89
CA VAL A 434 -23.66 22.14 19.23
C VAL A 434 -24.75 21.09 19.47
N ASN A 435 -25.99 21.52 19.63
CA ASN A 435 -27.14 20.63 19.85
C ASN A 435 -27.74 20.21 18.49
N VAL A 436 -28.08 18.93 18.37
CA VAL A 436 -28.97 18.41 17.32
C VAL A 436 -30.34 18.16 17.94
N TYR A 437 -31.37 18.77 17.35
CA TYR A 437 -32.74 18.79 17.86
C TYR A 437 -33.63 17.78 17.14
N SER A 438 -34.64 17.25 17.84
CA SER A 438 -35.62 16.32 17.27
C SER A 438 -36.62 16.99 16.32
N GLU A 439 -36.82 18.30 16.45
CA GLU A 439 -37.67 19.14 15.61
C GLU A 439 -36.94 20.45 15.32
N ALA A 440 -37.40 21.23 14.34
CA ALA A 440 -36.84 22.54 13.98
C ALA A 440 -37.20 23.63 15.01
N SER A 441 -36.88 23.40 16.28
CA SER A 441 -37.13 24.31 17.40
C SER A 441 -36.16 24.06 18.55
N THR A 442 -35.64 25.13 19.15
CA THR A 442 -34.82 25.01 20.38
C THR A 442 -35.58 24.53 21.60
N SER A 443 -36.92 24.51 21.56
CA SER A 443 -37.75 23.98 22.64
C SER A 443 -37.99 22.47 22.53
N SER A 444 -37.59 21.84 21.42
CA SER A 444 -37.75 20.40 21.24
C SER A 444 -36.71 19.61 22.04
N ASN A 445 -36.82 18.28 22.04
CA ASN A 445 -35.81 17.46 22.65
C ASN A 445 -34.46 17.62 21.91
N VAL A 446 -33.36 17.63 22.68
CA VAL A 446 -32.01 17.51 22.11
C VAL A 446 -31.72 16.03 21.96
N LEU A 447 -31.53 15.59 20.71
CA LEU A 447 -31.19 14.21 20.39
C LEU A 447 -29.79 13.88 20.88
N TYR A 448 -28.82 14.70 20.50
CA TYR A 448 -27.43 14.59 20.91
C TYR A 448 -26.70 15.93 20.80
N LYS A 449 -25.44 15.95 21.26
CA LYS A 449 -24.54 17.07 21.07
C LYS A 449 -23.28 16.61 20.35
N THR A 450 -22.70 17.50 19.56
CA THR A 450 -21.43 17.25 18.85
C THR A 450 -20.26 17.13 19.82
N ASP A 451 -19.09 16.70 19.29
CA ASP A 451 -17.81 16.95 19.95
C ASP A 451 -17.57 18.47 20.10
N ASP A 452 -16.67 18.84 21.00
CA ASP A 452 -16.29 20.22 21.30
C ASP A 452 -15.40 20.83 20.20
N THR A 453 -14.72 19.99 19.40
CA THR A 453 -13.81 20.41 18.33
C THR A 453 -14.51 21.16 17.19
N LYS A 454 -13.75 21.97 16.45
CA LYS A 454 -14.20 22.61 15.20
C LYS A 454 -14.15 21.62 14.02
N ASN A 455 -14.74 22.03 12.90
CA ASN A 455 -14.73 21.35 11.62
C ASN A 455 -15.52 20.02 11.60
N ILE A 456 -16.62 19.93 12.37
CA ILE A 456 -17.49 18.75 12.38
C ILE A 456 -18.45 18.80 11.19
N SER A 457 -18.45 17.75 10.37
CA SER A 457 -19.28 17.62 9.15
C SER A 457 -20.70 17.11 9.42
N PHE A 458 -21.66 17.64 8.66
CA PHE A 458 -23.07 17.24 8.63
C PHE A 458 -23.56 17.13 7.19
N LEU A 459 -24.35 16.09 6.91
CA LEU A 459 -25.12 15.99 5.68
C LEU A 459 -26.40 16.82 5.81
N ILE A 460 -26.52 17.88 5.02
CA ILE A 460 -27.71 18.71 4.96
C ILE A 460 -28.67 18.09 3.94
N LEU A 461 -29.87 17.74 4.40
CA LEU A 461 -30.93 17.19 3.58
C LEU A 461 -31.84 18.29 3.01
N ASP A 462 -32.06 19.35 3.76
CA ASP A 462 -32.95 20.44 3.37
C ASP A 462 -32.64 21.75 4.12
N ASP A 463 -32.79 22.87 3.41
CA ASP A 463 -32.92 24.19 4.02
C ASP A 463 -34.37 24.33 4.53
N TYR A 464 -34.59 23.82 5.74
CA TYR A 464 -35.93 23.61 6.26
C TYR A 464 -36.68 24.91 6.57
N ASN A 465 -36.01 25.89 7.20
CA ASN A 465 -36.56 27.22 7.49
C ASN A 465 -35.45 28.25 7.75
N ASP A 466 -35.80 29.50 8.07
CA ASP A 466 -34.83 30.60 8.29
C ASP A 466 -33.80 30.33 9.40
N GLU A 467 -34.07 29.44 10.37
CA GLU A 467 -33.19 29.20 11.53
C GLU A 467 -32.50 27.82 11.51
N PHE A 468 -33.09 26.80 10.88
CA PHE A 468 -32.62 25.40 10.96
C PHE A 468 -32.38 24.76 9.59
N TYR A 469 -31.32 23.96 9.53
CA TYR A 469 -31.16 22.91 8.52
C TYR A 469 -31.77 21.61 9.03
N LYS A 470 -32.38 20.83 8.12
CA LYS A 470 -32.67 19.42 8.36
C LYS A 470 -31.46 18.61 7.93
N ILE A 471 -30.99 17.72 8.80
CA ILE A 471 -29.78 16.91 8.58
C ILE A 471 -30.09 15.42 8.69
N GLN A 472 -29.28 14.61 8.02
CA GLN A 472 -29.22 13.18 8.32
C GLN A 472 -28.52 13.00 9.67
N SER A 473 -29.15 12.33 10.63
CA SER A 473 -28.59 12.17 11.97
C SER A 473 -27.46 11.15 11.95
N ASP A 474 -26.32 11.47 12.58
CA ASP A 474 -25.26 10.48 12.80
C ASP A 474 -25.75 9.33 13.69
N ALA A 475 -26.56 9.64 14.69
CA ALA A 475 -27.11 8.67 15.64
C ALA A 475 -28.36 7.98 15.09
N THR A 476 -28.56 6.71 15.46
CA THR A 476 -29.83 5.98 15.32
C THR A 476 -30.86 6.51 16.32
N ILE A 477 -32.10 6.79 15.88
CA ILE A 477 -33.13 7.46 16.67
C ILE A 477 -34.36 6.57 16.84
N LYS A 478 -34.82 6.44 18.08
CA LYS A 478 -36.12 5.85 18.40
C LYS A 478 -36.79 6.59 19.55
N ASN A 479 -38.09 6.86 19.39
CA ASN A 479 -38.89 7.61 20.36
C ASN A 479 -38.21 8.93 20.77
N ASN A 480 -37.66 9.66 19.77
CA ASN A 480 -36.94 10.92 19.93
C ASN A 480 -35.70 10.84 20.85
N LYS A 481 -35.04 9.68 20.94
CA LYS A 481 -33.79 9.47 21.70
C LYS A 481 -32.83 8.59 20.90
N ILE A 482 -31.54 8.69 21.21
CA ILE A 482 -30.53 7.77 20.68
C ILE A 482 -30.89 6.34 21.11
N GLU A 483 -30.94 5.43 20.14
CA GLU A 483 -31.13 4.00 20.37
C GLU A 483 -29.80 3.24 20.28
N SER A 484 -29.67 2.15 21.04
CA SER A 484 -28.49 1.29 21.06
C SER A 484 -28.66 -0.02 20.29
N LEU A 485 -29.66 -0.17 19.41
CA LEU A 485 -29.90 -1.40 18.65
C LEU A 485 -29.21 -1.41 17.28
N HIS A 486 -28.53 -0.32 16.90
CA HIS A 486 -27.59 -0.18 15.78
C HIS A 486 -28.18 -0.28 14.36
N TYR A 487 -29.43 -0.70 14.20
CA TYR A 487 -30.17 -0.60 12.94
C TYR A 487 -30.47 0.86 12.61
N TYR A 488 -30.28 1.22 11.34
CA TYR A 488 -30.45 2.58 10.85
C TYR A 488 -31.60 2.66 9.86
N ASP A 489 -32.42 3.68 9.98
CA ASP A 489 -33.53 3.96 9.07
C ASP A 489 -33.37 5.37 8.50
N PHE A 490 -32.85 5.46 7.28
CA PHE A 490 -32.60 6.74 6.59
C PHE A 490 -33.82 7.65 6.53
N THR A 491 -35.03 7.09 6.54
CA THR A 491 -36.29 7.86 6.46
C THR A 491 -36.68 8.51 7.78
N ARG A 492 -36.18 7.99 8.91
CA ARG A 492 -36.57 8.43 10.26
C ARG A 492 -35.42 9.00 11.10
N ASP A 493 -34.19 8.58 10.83
CA ASP A 493 -33.00 8.98 11.57
C ASP A 493 -32.50 10.34 11.10
N ILE A 494 -33.34 11.35 11.29
CA ILE A 494 -33.11 12.75 10.93
C ILE A 494 -33.02 13.64 12.17
N GLY A 495 -32.36 14.79 12.03
CA GLY A 495 -32.28 15.81 13.07
C GLY A 495 -32.32 17.22 12.50
N TYR A 496 -32.33 18.21 13.39
CA TYR A 496 -32.32 19.63 13.03
C TYR A 496 -31.19 20.36 13.75
N ILE A 497 -30.48 21.22 13.02
CA ILE A 497 -29.33 21.98 13.53
C ILE A 497 -29.47 23.45 13.15
N LYS A 498 -29.01 24.37 14.01
CA LYS A 498 -29.11 25.81 13.74
C LYS A 498 -28.16 26.21 12.62
N LYS A 499 -28.66 27.03 11.69
CA LYS A 499 -27.84 27.61 10.62
C LYS A 499 -26.69 28.47 11.14
N SER A 500 -26.91 29.17 12.26
CA SER A 500 -25.88 30.05 12.86
C SER A 500 -24.61 29.33 13.32
N ASP A 501 -24.68 28.00 13.47
CA ASP A 501 -23.57 27.16 13.93
C ASP A 501 -22.85 26.44 12.78
N ILE A 502 -23.41 26.50 11.56
CA ILE A 502 -22.99 25.70 10.40
C ILE A 502 -22.66 26.61 9.20
N GLN A 503 -21.50 26.39 8.59
CA GLN A 503 -21.14 26.93 7.30
C GLN A 503 -21.32 25.84 6.24
N VAL A 504 -22.09 26.11 5.19
CA VAL A 504 -22.11 25.23 4.01
C VAL A 504 -20.80 25.43 3.24
N VAL A 505 -20.07 24.33 3.01
CA VAL A 505 -18.76 24.37 2.36
C VAL A 505 -18.74 23.63 1.01
N LEU A 506 -19.66 22.69 0.83
CA LEU A 506 -19.84 21.94 -0.42
C LEU A 506 -21.33 21.84 -0.71
N GLU A 507 -21.73 22.35 -1.87
CA GLU A 507 -23.10 22.26 -2.36
C GLU A 507 -23.28 20.96 -3.14
N GLY A 508 -24.35 20.23 -2.86
CA GLY A 508 -24.69 18.99 -3.56
C GLY A 508 -26.04 19.05 -4.26
N SER A 509 -26.32 18.06 -5.12
CA SER A 509 -27.60 17.99 -5.83
C SER A 509 -28.79 17.71 -4.91
N ASN A 510 -28.56 17.04 -3.77
CA ASN A 510 -29.56 16.66 -2.75
C ASN A 510 -30.83 16.03 -3.38
N GLU A 511 -30.64 15.10 -4.31
CA GLU A 511 -31.76 14.40 -4.93
C GLU A 511 -32.57 13.62 -3.89
N SER A 512 -33.89 13.78 -3.93
CA SER A 512 -34.80 13.09 -3.01
C SER A 512 -35.00 11.64 -3.44
N SER A 513 -34.76 10.69 -2.54
CA SER A 513 -35.01 9.27 -2.78
C SER A 513 -36.31 8.79 -2.15
N ASN A 514 -37.06 7.97 -2.88
CA ASN A 514 -38.17 7.21 -2.32
C ASN A 514 -37.66 5.88 -1.79
N PHE A 515 -38.10 5.48 -0.59
CA PHE A 515 -37.70 4.23 0.02
C PHE A 515 -38.84 3.22 0.02
N VAL A 516 -38.50 1.98 -0.30
CA VAL A 516 -39.39 0.83 -0.29
C VAL A 516 -38.89 -0.21 0.71
N LYS A 517 -39.82 -0.96 1.31
CA LYS A 517 -39.49 -2.05 2.23
C LYS A 517 -39.17 -3.33 1.44
N VAL A 518 -38.07 -3.99 1.77
CA VAL A 518 -37.72 -5.31 1.25
C VAL A 518 -37.52 -6.29 2.41
N SER A 519 -38.04 -7.52 2.23
CA SER A 519 -37.90 -8.62 3.17
C SER A 519 -37.39 -9.88 2.48
N PHE A 520 -36.45 -10.57 3.14
CA PHE A 520 -35.88 -11.82 2.68
C PHE A 520 -36.11 -12.91 3.73
N ASP A 521 -36.74 -14.00 3.33
CA ASP A 521 -37.08 -15.14 4.16
C ASP A 521 -36.14 -16.31 3.86
N SER A 522 -35.48 -16.82 4.89
CA SER A 522 -34.53 -17.94 4.81
C SER A 522 -35.21 -19.28 4.51
N ASN A 523 -36.55 -19.36 4.48
CA ASN A 523 -37.32 -20.57 4.18
C ASN A 523 -36.86 -21.79 5.03
N GLY A 524 -36.79 -21.57 6.34
CA GLY A 524 -36.36 -22.57 7.33
C GLY A 524 -34.83 -22.75 7.43
N GLY A 525 -34.04 -21.88 6.80
CA GLY A 525 -32.63 -21.65 7.13
C GLY A 525 -32.46 -20.49 8.13
N SER A 526 -31.26 -19.90 8.18
CA SER A 526 -30.97 -18.70 8.96
C SER A 526 -29.97 -17.77 8.27
N PHE A 527 -30.07 -16.48 8.57
CA PHE A 527 -29.05 -15.48 8.32
C PHE A 527 -28.14 -15.33 9.55
N LYS A 528 -27.18 -14.39 9.51
CA LYS A 528 -26.39 -13.98 10.68
C LYS A 528 -27.29 -13.68 11.88
N ASP A 529 -26.81 -13.95 13.10
CA ASP A 529 -27.56 -13.84 14.37
C ASP A 529 -28.86 -14.68 14.43
N ASP A 530 -28.92 -15.78 13.66
CA ASP A 530 -30.04 -16.73 13.60
C ASP A 530 -31.38 -16.11 13.16
N PHE A 531 -31.34 -14.99 12.43
CA PHE A 531 -32.55 -14.40 11.88
C PHE A 531 -33.15 -15.28 10.78
N ASN A 532 -34.46 -15.50 10.83
CA ASN A 532 -35.20 -16.19 9.76
C ASN A 532 -35.65 -15.22 8.65
N VAL A 533 -35.87 -13.96 9.02
CA VAL A 533 -36.28 -12.91 8.08
C VAL A 533 -35.45 -11.67 8.35
N ILE A 534 -34.83 -11.16 7.30
CA ILE A 534 -34.16 -9.85 7.29
C ILE A 534 -35.06 -8.84 6.59
N THR A 535 -35.13 -7.61 7.10
CA THR A 535 -35.93 -6.52 6.53
C THR A 535 -35.21 -5.19 6.65
N TYR A 536 -35.18 -4.42 5.57
CA TYR A 536 -34.66 -3.05 5.54
C TYR A 536 -35.39 -2.20 4.50
N TYR A 537 -35.15 -0.88 4.53
CA TYR A 537 -35.67 0.07 3.55
C TYR A 537 -34.56 0.46 2.57
N ILE A 538 -34.87 0.44 1.28
CA ILE A 538 -33.94 0.68 0.17
C ILE A 538 -34.54 1.69 -0.79
N GLU A 539 -33.72 2.46 -1.51
CA GLU A 539 -34.21 3.36 -2.55
C GLU A 539 -34.91 2.55 -3.67
N ASP A 540 -36.06 3.01 -4.16
CA ASP A 540 -36.90 2.26 -5.12
C ASP A 540 -36.25 2.00 -6.49
N THR A 541 -35.19 2.74 -6.81
CA THR A 541 -34.37 2.56 -8.00
C THR A 541 -33.23 1.56 -7.81
N LYS A 542 -33.00 1.05 -6.59
CA LYS A 542 -31.84 0.24 -6.23
C LYS A 542 -32.16 -1.25 -6.15
N VAL A 543 -31.19 -2.09 -6.52
CA VAL A 543 -31.35 -3.55 -6.46
C VAL A 543 -30.99 -4.03 -5.05
N PRO A 544 -31.87 -4.75 -4.35
CA PRO A 544 -31.56 -5.28 -3.02
C PRO A 544 -30.40 -6.29 -3.03
N SER A 545 -29.46 -6.14 -2.10
CA SER A 545 -28.36 -7.10 -1.85
C SER A 545 -28.49 -7.74 -0.48
N ILE A 546 -28.10 -9.02 -0.36
CA ILE A 546 -28.14 -9.75 0.90
C ILE A 546 -27.15 -10.93 0.91
N GLU A 547 -26.55 -11.19 2.07
CA GLU A 547 -25.80 -12.40 2.38
C GLU A 547 -26.71 -13.61 2.30
N TYR A 548 -26.22 -14.68 1.66
CA TYR A 548 -27.01 -15.87 1.42
C TYR A 548 -27.34 -16.60 2.73
N PRO A 549 -28.61 -16.99 2.95
CA PRO A 549 -29.00 -17.72 4.14
C PRO A 549 -28.46 -19.15 4.11
N ILE A 550 -28.05 -19.66 5.27
CA ILE A 550 -27.53 -21.02 5.44
C ILE A 550 -28.67 -21.93 5.89
N LYS A 551 -28.71 -23.15 5.37
CA LYS A 551 -29.66 -24.18 5.80
C LYS A 551 -28.94 -25.52 5.91
N GLU A 552 -29.12 -26.22 7.02
CA GLU A 552 -28.41 -27.46 7.30
C GLU A 552 -28.65 -28.50 6.19
N ASN A 553 -27.56 -29.12 5.68
CA ASN A 553 -27.58 -30.10 4.59
C ASN A 553 -28.17 -29.60 3.25
N HIS A 554 -28.24 -28.28 3.05
CA HIS A 554 -28.81 -27.68 1.84
C HIS A 554 -27.86 -26.62 1.27
N LEU A 555 -27.81 -26.55 -0.07
CA LEU A 555 -27.14 -25.50 -0.80
C LEU A 555 -28.17 -24.46 -1.25
N PHE A 556 -27.93 -23.18 -0.98
CA PHE A 556 -28.74 -22.08 -1.51
C PHE A 556 -28.56 -22.00 -3.04
N ILE A 557 -29.67 -21.95 -3.78
CA ILE A 557 -29.66 -21.91 -5.25
C ILE A 557 -30.33 -20.66 -5.84
N GLY A 558 -30.74 -19.72 -4.99
CA GLY A 558 -31.39 -18.47 -5.41
C GLY A 558 -32.68 -18.17 -4.66
N TRP A 559 -33.41 -17.18 -5.16
CA TRP A 559 -34.70 -16.74 -4.63
C TRP A 559 -35.86 -17.28 -5.49
N ASP A 560 -37.09 -17.28 -4.95
CA ASP A 560 -38.32 -17.70 -5.63
C ASP A 560 -38.66 -16.88 -6.87
N LYS A 561 -38.11 -15.66 -6.97
CA LYS A 561 -38.19 -14.75 -8.10
C LYS A 561 -36.89 -13.95 -8.22
N GLU A 562 -36.67 -13.34 -9.39
CA GLU A 562 -35.51 -12.48 -9.63
C GLU A 562 -35.51 -11.27 -8.69
N VAL A 563 -34.34 -10.95 -8.12
CA VAL A 563 -34.16 -9.79 -7.25
C VAL A 563 -33.90 -8.56 -8.11
N VAL A 564 -34.86 -7.64 -8.13
CA VAL A 564 -34.85 -6.44 -8.97
C VAL A 564 -35.25 -5.20 -8.17
N ALA A 565 -34.88 -4.03 -8.68
CA ALA A 565 -35.39 -2.75 -8.16
C ALA A 565 -36.91 -2.68 -8.32
N SER A 566 -37.59 -2.05 -7.37
CA SER A 566 -39.05 -1.97 -7.33
C SER A 566 -39.53 -0.78 -6.52
N ASN A 567 -40.68 -0.22 -6.91
CA ASN A 567 -41.38 0.83 -6.17
C ASN A 567 -42.46 0.30 -5.22
N GLU A 568 -42.63 -1.02 -5.15
CA GLU A 568 -43.57 -1.70 -4.26
C GLU A 568 -42.85 -2.61 -3.27
N GLU A 569 -43.42 -2.83 -2.08
CA GLU A 569 -42.83 -3.72 -1.08
C GLU A 569 -42.50 -5.10 -1.67
N GLN A 570 -41.29 -5.60 -1.41
CA GLN A 570 -40.82 -6.88 -1.92
C GLN A 570 -40.65 -7.90 -0.79
N TYR A 571 -41.00 -9.16 -1.10
CA TYR A 571 -40.76 -10.32 -0.24
C TYR A 571 -40.16 -11.44 -1.10
N TYR A 572 -39.00 -11.95 -0.70
CA TYR A 572 -38.26 -13.01 -1.39
C TYR A 572 -38.10 -14.23 -0.48
N ILE A 573 -38.25 -15.43 -1.03
CA ILE A 573 -38.18 -16.71 -0.29
C ILE A 573 -37.04 -17.56 -0.84
N ALA A 574 -36.08 -17.90 0.02
CA ALA A 574 -34.90 -18.68 -0.36
C ALA A 574 -35.24 -20.06 -0.92
N GLN A 575 -34.54 -20.46 -1.98
CA GLN A 575 -34.63 -21.76 -2.63
C GLN A 575 -33.36 -22.55 -2.38
N TYR A 576 -33.51 -23.87 -2.22
CA TYR A 576 -32.43 -24.76 -1.81
C TYR A 576 -32.42 -26.06 -2.61
N LYS A 577 -31.23 -26.67 -2.66
CA LYS A 577 -31.02 -28.04 -3.13
C LYS A 577 -30.39 -28.87 -2.01
N GLU A 578 -30.96 -30.03 -1.70
CA GLU A 578 -30.48 -30.89 -0.62
C GLU A 578 -29.19 -31.61 -1.04
N VAL A 579 -28.15 -31.49 -0.21
CA VAL A 579 -26.84 -32.11 -0.42
C VAL A 579 -26.83 -33.48 0.24
N ASP A 580 -26.52 -34.51 -0.54
CA ASP A 580 -26.40 -35.89 -0.05
C ASP A 580 -25.03 -36.12 0.61
N SER A 581 -23.96 -35.85 -0.15
CA SER A 581 -22.59 -36.08 0.29
C SER A 581 -21.60 -35.09 -0.37
N ILE A 582 -20.44 -34.91 0.27
CA ILE A 582 -19.27 -34.29 -0.37
C ILE A 582 -18.04 -35.19 -0.16
N SER A 583 -17.12 -35.19 -1.13
CA SER A 583 -15.85 -35.92 -1.03
C SER A 583 -14.73 -35.18 -1.73
N ILE A 584 -13.48 -35.37 -1.27
CA ILE A 584 -12.30 -34.82 -1.95
C ILE A 584 -12.19 -35.46 -3.34
N TYR A 585 -12.18 -34.63 -4.38
CA TYR A 585 -12.04 -35.05 -5.77
C TYR A 585 -10.59 -34.93 -6.24
N VAL A 586 -9.94 -33.80 -5.95
CA VAL A 586 -8.50 -33.59 -6.16
C VAL A 586 -7.88 -33.04 -4.88
N LEU A 587 -6.81 -33.68 -4.42
CA LEU A 587 -6.06 -33.23 -3.24
C LEU A 587 -5.26 -31.97 -3.57
N PRO A 588 -5.27 -30.96 -2.68
CA PRO A 588 -4.37 -29.81 -2.75
C PRO A 588 -2.96 -30.19 -2.22
N GLU A 589 -2.11 -29.19 -1.99
CA GLU A 589 -0.81 -29.38 -1.33
C GLU A 589 -1.00 -29.93 0.10
N THR A 590 -0.21 -30.94 0.47
CA THR A 590 -0.33 -31.66 1.74
C THR A 590 0.93 -31.65 2.60
N GLN A 591 2.00 -31.00 2.15
CA GLN A 591 3.27 -30.92 2.87
C GLN A 591 3.62 -29.44 3.08
N TYR A 592 3.90 -29.07 4.32
CA TYR A 592 4.11 -27.69 4.74
C TYR A 592 5.20 -27.61 5.80
N GLU A 593 5.67 -26.40 6.03
CA GLU A 593 6.60 -26.02 7.08
C GLU A 593 5.91 -25.17 8.14
N ILE A 594 6.59 -24.99 9.27
CA ILE A 594 6.10 -24.06 10.29
C ILE A 594 6.01 -22.64 9.72
N LYS A 595 4.90 -21.95 9.98
CA LYS A 595 4.53 -20.61 9.47
C LYS A 595 4.24 -20.52 7.97
N ASP A 596 4.09 -21.65 7.28
CA ASP A 596 3.59 -21.64 5.91
C ASP A 596 2.16 -21.08 5.82
N ARG A 597 1.74 -20.81 4.58
CA ARG A 597 0.39 -20.41 4.23
C ARG A 597 -0.26 -21.53 3.42
N ILE A 598 -1.54 -21.78 3.67
CA ILE A 598 -2.29 -22.84 2.98
C ILE A 598 -2.26 -22.62 1.45
N ASN A 599 -2.10 -23.71 0.69
CA ASN A 599 -2.18 -23.70 -0.77
C ASN A 599 -3.24 -24.71 -1.25
N ILE A 600 -4.36 -24.18 -1.74
CA ILE A 600 -5.51 -24.96 -2.21
C ILE A 600 -5.79 -24.77 -3.71
N LYS A 601 -4.85 -24.19 -4.47
CA LYS A 601 -5.05 -23.79 -5.88
C LYS A 601 -5.62 -24.92 -6.75
N ASP A 602 -5.12 -26.14 -6.56
CA ASP A 602 -5.48 -27.31 -7.37
C ASP A 602 -6.53 -28.24 -6.71
N GLY A 603 -6.97 -27.92 -5.49
CA GLY A 603 -7.89 -28.75 -4.73
C GLY A 603 -9.35 -28.59 -5.15
N SER A 604 -10.11 -29.68 -5.12
CA SER A 604 -11.55 -29.67 -5.42
C SER A 604 -12.32 -30.77 -4.70
N ILE A 605 -13.63 -30.57 -4.56
CA ILE A 605 -14.59 -31.56 -4.04
C ILE A 605 -15.62 -31.97 -5.09
N LEU A 606 -16.10 -33.21 -4.97
CA LEU A 606 -17.30 -33.70 -5.63
C LEU A 606 -18.48 -33.53 -4.67
N VAL A 607 -19.56 -32.91 -5.14
CA VAL A 607 -20.81 -32.70 -4.41
C VAL A 607 -21.88 -33.56 -5.05
N GLU A 608 -22.55 -34.40 -4.27
CA GLU A 608 -23.67 -35.22 -4.71
C GLU A 608 -24.97 -34.70 -4.09
N PHE A 609 -25.99 -34.50 -4.90
CA PHE A 609 -27.30 -34.01 -4.46
C PHE A 609 -28.32 -35.14 -4.36
N LYS A 610 -29.33 -34.97 -3.50
CA LYS A 610 -30.40 -35.98 -3.31
C LYS A 610 -31.25 -36.25 -4.55
N ASP A 611 -31.28 -35.32 -5.49
CA ASP A 611 -31.95 -35.48 -6.79
C ASP A 611 -31.14 -36.32 -7.79
N GLY A 612 -29.94 -36.80 -7.41
CA GLY A 612 -29.05 -37.63 -8.21
C GLY A 612 -28.09 -36.85 -9.12
N THR A 613 -28.11 -35.52 -9.09
CA THR A 613 -27.14 -34.70 -9.82
C THR A 613 -25.84 -34.53 -9.04
N GLN A 614 -24.75 -34.15 -9.74
CA GLN A 614 -23.43 -33.98 -9.16
C GLN A 614 -22.76 -32.71 -9.69
N ASP A 615 -21.92 -32.07 -8.87
CA ASP A 615 -21.09 -30.91 -9.25
C ASP A 615 -19.66 -31.06 -8.71
N ILE A 616 -18.69 -30.49 -9.43
CA ILE A 616 -17.29 -30.36 -8.96
C ILE A 616 -17.05 -28.91 -8.57
N VAL A 617 -16.63 -28.69 -7.33
CA VAL A 617 -16.41 -27.35 -6.76
C VAL A 617 -14.94 -27.21 -6.36
N LEU A 618 -14.29 -26.14 -6.83
CA LEU A 618 -12.91 -25.81 -6.43
C LEU A 618 -12.89 -25.38 -4.95
N LEU A 619 -11.83 -25.75 -4.23
CA LEU A 619 -11.65 -25.31 -2.86
C LEU A 619 -11.47 -23.79 -2.79
N SER A 620 -11.99 -23.21 -1.72
CA SER A 620 -11.75 -21.83 -1.30
C SER A 620 -11.35 -21.80 0.17
N THR A 621 -10.75 -20.68 0.60
CA THR A 621 -10.32 -20.48 1.99
C THR A 621 -11.48 -20.48 2.98
N GLU A 622 -12.69 -20.14 2.54
CA GLU A 622 -13.92 -20.18 3.35
C GLU A 622 -14.43 -21.61 3.57
N MET A 623 -14.02 -22.58 2.73
CA MET A 623 -14.44 -23.97 2.84
C MET A 623 -13.60 -24.77 3.84
N ILE A 624 -12.43 -24.29 4.26
CA ILE A 624 -11.46 -25.09 5.00
C ILE A 624 -11.20 -24.57 6.41
N SER A 625 -10.96 -25.48 7.35
CA SER A 625 -10.64 -25.17 8.75
C SER A 625 -9.87 -26.33 9.41
N GLY A 626 -9.51 -26.19 10.69
CA GLY A 626 -8.95 -27.29 11.49
C GLY A 626 -7.42 -27.43 11.47
N PHE A 627 -6.69 -26.46 10.90
CA PHE A 627 -5.23 -26.47 10.80
C PHE A 627 -4.56 -25.26 11.48
N ASP A 628 -3.32 -25.44 11.94
CA ASP A 628 -2.44 -24.39 12.49
C ASP A 628 -0.99 -24.64 12.05
N PHE A 629 -0.46 -23.79 11.18
CA PHE A 629 0.92 -23.89 10.69
C PHE A 629 1.97 -23.54 11.75
N ASN A 630 1.60 -23.16 12.98
CA ASN A 630 2.55 -23.01 14.07
C ASN A 630 2.76 -24.31 14.86
N VAL A 631 2.00 -25.36 14.56
CA VAL A 631 2.06 -26.65 15.24
C VAL A 631 2.59 -27.72 14.28
N PRO A 632 3.72 -28.38 14.57
CA PRO A 632 4.23 -29.45 13.71
C PRO A 632 3.41 -30.74 13.84
N GLY A 633 3.55 -31.61 12.83
CA GLY A 633 2.94 -32.93 12.76
C GLY A 633 1.81 -33.05 11.74
N ASP A 634 1.18 -34.21 11.72
CA ASP A 634 0.01 -34.47 10.88
C ASP A 634 -1.21 -33.74 11.44
N GLN A 635 -1.92 -33.03 10.56
CA GLN A 635 -3.13 -32.28 10.89
C GLN A 635 -4.25 -32.63 9.92
N GLU A 636 -5.49 -32.60 10.41
CA GLU A 636 -6.68 -32.84 9.59
C GLU A 636 -7.29 -31.50 9.16
N VAL A 637 -7.32 -31.26 7.84
CA VAL A 637 -8.03 -30.12 7.27
C VAL A 637 -9.48 -30.54 7.02
N ILE A 638 -10.40 -29.86 7.68
CA ILE A 638 -11.85 -30.07 7.54
C ILE A 638 -12.35 -29.19 6.41
N VAL A 639 -12.98 -29.81 5.41
CA VAL A 639 -13.66 -29.14 4.30
C VAL A 639 -15.16 -29.15 4.55
N THR A 640 -15.80 -27.98 4.54
CA THR A 640 -17.24 -27.81 4.75
C THR A 640 -17.90 -27.20 3.52
N TYR A 641 -18.97 -27.81 3.03
CA TYR A 641 -19.77 -27.28 1.92
C TYR A 641 -21.22 -27.77 1.98
N GLY A 642 -22.19 -26.87 1.84
CA GLY A 642 -23.63 -27.22 1.88
C GLY A 642 -24.08 -27.92 3.16
N GLY A 643 -23.44 -27.63 4.30
CA GLY A 643 -23.69 -28.27 5.59
C GLY A 643 -23.12 -29.70 5.73
N LYS A 644 -22.39 -30.20 4.73
CA LYS A 644 -21.64 -31.46 4.79
C LYS A 644 -20.17 -31.20 5.03
N THR A 645 -19.48 -32.21 5.56
CA THR A 645 -18.03 -32.17 5.79
C THR A 645 -17.32 -33.36 5.17
N THR A 646 -16.08 -33.13 4.76
CA THR A 646 -15.08 -34.16 4.41
C THR A 646 -13.72 -33.66 4.92
N SER A 647 -12.65 -34.46 4.80
CA SER A 647 -11.34 -34.05 5.28
C SER A 647 -10.20 -34.65 4.47
N TYR A 648 -9.02 -34.04 4.60
CA TYR A 648 -7.75 -34.57 4.14
C TYR A 648 -6.64 -34.25 5.13
N THR A 649 -5.54 -35.00 5.08
CA THR A 649 -4.41 -34.83 5.98
C THR A 649 -3.33 -33.96 5.34
N ILE A 650 -2.76 -33.06 6.14
CA ILE A 650 -1.53 -32.32 5.82
C ILE A 650 -0.44 -32.67 6.85
N ASN A 651 0.82 -32.47 6.50
CA ASN A 651 1.96 -32.59 7.41
C ASN A 651 2.69 -31.25 7.52
N VAL A 652 3.00 -30.82 8.75
CA VAL A 652 3.77 -29.60 9.05
C VAL A 652 5.11 -29.98 9.69
N SER A 653 6.24 -29.64 9.06
CA SER A 653 7.58 -30.06 9.50
C SER A 653 8.36 -28.95 10.24
N GLU A 654 8.77 -29.23 11.49
CA GLU A 654 9.69 -28.37 12.29
C GLU A 654 11.17 -28.53 11.86
N GLU A 655 11.54 -29.74 11.43
CA GLU A 655 12.90 -30.07 11.00
C GLU A 655 13.33 -29.21 9.80
N LEU A 656 12.43 -29.01 8.83
CA LEU A 656 12.69 -28.19 7.65
C LEU A 656 12.90 -26.70 7.99
N ASP A 657 12.12 -26.14 8.93
CA ASP A 657 12.29 -24.75 9.39
C ASP A 657 13.65 -24.56 10.07
N THR A 658 14.04 -25.49 10.93
CA THR A 658 15.34 -25.45 11.62
C THR A 658 16.51 -25.48 10.63
N ILE A 659 16.49 -26.42 9.68
CA ILE A 659 17.56 -26.56 8.68
C ILE A 659 17.69 -25.28 7.83
N ARG A 660 16.57 -24.66 7.43
CA ARG A 660 16.60 -23.42 6.63
C ARG A 660 17.11 -22.21 7.39
N ASN A 661 16.80 -22.10 8.68
CA ASN A 661 17.34 -21.05 9.54
C ASN A 661 18.87 -21.21 9.69
N GLU A 662 19.36 -22.43 9.90
CA GLU A 662 20.81 -22.71 9.93
C GLU A 662 21.50 -22.39 8.59
N ILE A 663 20.88 -22.75 7.45
CA ILE A 663 21.39 -22.39 6.12
C ILE A 663 21.44 -20.86 5.97
N LYS A 664 20.42 -20.14 6.45
CA LYS A 664 20.38 -18.67 6.37
C LYS A 664 21.51 -18.04 7.19
N ASP A 665 21.73 -18.50 8.42
CA ASP A 665 22.82 -17.99 9.26
C ASP A 665 24.19 -18.29 8.63
N GLU A 666 24.36 -19.48 8.04
CA GLU A 666 25.58 -19.85 7.31
C GLU A 666 25.79 -18.99 6.05
N ILE A 667 24.72 -18.64 5.31
CA ILE A 667 24.76 -17.70 4.18
C ILE A 667 25.27 -16.33 4.64
N ILE A 668 24.69 -15.77 5.71
CA ILE A 668 25.09 -14.44 6.22
C ILE A 668 26.56 -14.45 6.63
N SER A 669 27.01 -15.48 7.36
CA SER A 669 28.42 -15.62 7.73
C SER A 669 29.34 -15.74 6.51
N ILE A 670 28.94 -16.48 5.47
CA ILE A 670 29.73 -16.61 4.23
C ILE A 670 29.83 -15.28 3.48
N ILE A 671 28.73 -14.51 3.43
CA ILE A 671 28.74 -13.16 2.84
C ILE A 671 29.73 -12.28 3.61
N ASP A 672 29.59 -12.19 4.93
CA ASP A 672 30.46 -11.35 5.77
C ASP A 672 31.96 -11.71 5.65
N ASP A 673 32.27 -13.01 5.58
CA ASP A 673 33.65 -13.50 5.54
C ASP A 673 34.33 -13.31 4.16
N TYR A 674 33.56 -13.43 3.07
CA TYR A 674 34.10 -13.60 1.71
C TYR A 674 33.67 -12.54 0.71
N LEU A 675 32.79 -11.61 1.07
CA LEU A 675 32.41 -10.51 0.18
C LEU A 675 33.65 -9.72 -0.27
N GLY A 676 33.78 -9.54 -1.59
CA GLY A 676 34.89 -8.81 -2.22
C GLY A 676 36.16 -9.63 -2.47
N LYS A 677 36.24 -10.90 -2.06
CA LYS A 677 37.37 -11.77 -2.41
C LYS A 677 37.29 -12.23 -3.87
N GLU A 678 38.39 -12.06 -4.62
CA GLU A 678 38.50 -12.54 -6.01
C GLU A 678 38.87 -14.03 -6.10
N ILE A 679 39.57 -14.56 -5.09
CA ILE A 679 40.03 -15.96 -5.04
C ILE A 679 39.75 -16.52 -3.64
N LEU A 680 39.20 -17.73 -3.59
CA LEU A 680 39.01 -18.50 -2.36
C LEU A 680 40.11 -19.55 -2.21
N SER A 681 40.58 -19.80 -0.99
CA SER A 681 41.44 -20.94 -0.68
C SER A 681 40.68 -22.26 -0.79
N ASP A 682 41.39 -23.39 -0.82
CA ASP A 682 40.77 -24.71 -0.91
C ASP A 682 39.76 -24.96 0.23
N THR A 683 40.10 -24.55 1.46
CA THR A 683 39.21 -24.70 2.63
C THR A 683 37.97 -23.83 2.53
N GLU A 684 38.11 -22.58 2.06
CA GLU A 684 36.97 -21.67 1.85
C GLU A 684 36.07 -22.16 0.72
N THR A 685 36.66 -22.66 -0.37
CA THR A 685 35.94 -23.26 -1.51
C THR A 685 35.11 -24.46 -1.05
N ILE A 686 35.70 -25.37 -0.26
CA ILE A 686 34.98 -26.52 0.30
C ILE A 686 33.80 -26.06 1.16
N ARG A 687 33.98 -25.03 1.99
CA ARG A 687 32.90 -24.49 2.84
C ARG A 687 31.74 -23.96 1.99
N VAL A 688 32.04 -23.14 0.97
CA VAL A 688 31.01 -22.56 0.08
C VAL A 688 30.28 -23.64 -0.72
N LEU A 689 31.01 -24.63 -1.27
CA LEU A 689 30.39 -25.73 -2.02
C LEU A 689 29.54 -26.64 -1.12
N ASN A 690 29.95 -26.87 0.13
CA ASN A 690 29.12 -27.60 1.10
C ASN A 690 27.82 -26.85 1.42
N LEU A 691 27.87 -25.53 1.62
CA LEU A 691 26.66 -24.71 1.76
C LEU A 691 25.78 -24.84 0.51
N LYS A 692 26.37 -24.76 -0.69
CA LYS A 692 25.62 -24.89 -1.95
C LYS A 692 24.92 -26.25 -2.07
N LEU A 693 25.57 -27.35 -1.66
CA LEU A 693 24.95 -28.67 -1.63
C LEU A 693 23.76 -28.72 -0.66
N LYS A 694 23.87 -28.10 0.51
CA LYS A 694 22.72 -27.95 1.43
C LYS A 694 21.58 -27.16 0.80
N ILE A 695 21.88 -26.07 0.11
CA ILE A 695 20.86 -25.27 -0.62
C ILE A 695 20.16 -26.11 -1.70
N ASP A 696 20.90 -26.98 -2.41
CA ASP A 696 20.34 -27.88 -3.42
C ASP A 696 19.42 -28.96 -2.85
N GLU A 697 19.66 -29.35 -1.60
CA GLU A 697 18.89 -30.34 -0.86
C GLU A 697 17.65 -29.73 -0.18
N TYR A 698 17.80 -28.59 0.50
CA TYR A 698 16.79 -28.02 1.42
C TYR A 698 16.13 -26.72 0.94
N MET A 699 16.41 -26.29 -0.30
CA MET A 699 15.99 -25.01 -0.90
C MET A 699 16.65 -23.77 -0.27
N LEU A 700 16.77 -22.71 -1.07
CA LEU A 700 17.34 -21.43 -0.63
C LEU A 700 16.33 -20.69 0.28
N PRO A 701 16.72 -20.30 1.51
CA PRO A 701 15.89 -19.43 2.34
C PRO A 701 15.71 -18.06 1.66
N TYR A 702 14.70 -17.29 2.09
CA TYR A 702 14.50 -15.94 1.54
C TYR A 702 15.72 -15.04 1.78
N LEU A 703 16.18 -14.42 0.70
CA LEU A 703 17.23 -13.40 0.67
C LEU A 703 16.71 -12.16 -0.06
N ASN A 704 17.09 -10.98 0.40
CA ASN A 704 16.85 -9.76 -0.38
C ASN A 704 17.74 -9.73 -1.64
N GLN A 705 17.46 -8.82 -2.58
CA GLN A 705 18.21 -8.74 -3.85
C GLN A 705 19.73 -8.56 -3.65
N GLN A 706 20.15 -7.78 -2.65
CA GLN A 706 21.58 -7.56 -2.41
C GLN A 706 22.26 -8.83 -1.88
N GLN A 707 21.67 -9.48 -0.87
CA GLN A 707 22.17 -10.74 -0.32
C GLN A 707 22.27 -11.85 -1.36
N LEU A 708 21.27 -11.96 -2.24
CA LEU A 708 21.27 -12.94 -3.33
C LEU A 708 22.40 -12.67 -4.34
N ARG A 709 22.63 -11.39 -4.69
CA ARG A 709 23.74 -10.98 -5.57
C ARG A 709 25.10 -11.30 -4.95
N ASP A 710 25.26 -11.00 -3.67
CA ASP A 710 26.51 -11.25 -2.94
C ASP A 710 26.80 -12.75 -2.80
N LEU A 711 25.80 -13.54 -2.41
CA LEU A 711 25.92 -15.00 -2.32
C LEU A 711 26.24 -15.63 -3.67
N ASP A 712 25.53 -15.22 -4.73
CA ASP A 712 25.77 -15.73 -6.09
C ASP A 712 27.19 -15.44 -6.56
N LYS A 713 27.72 -14.25 -6.26
CA LYS A 713 29.11 -13.92 -6.61
C LYS A 713 30.09 -14.87 -5.92
N ILE A 714 29.90 -15.13 -4.62
CA ILE A 714 30.77 -16.01 -3.83
C ILE A 714 30.68 -17.47 -4.31
N ILE A 715 29.47 -17.96 -4.56
CA ILE A 715 29.27 -19.34 -5.05
C ILE A 715 29.85 -19.50 -6.47
N ASN A 716 29.66 -18.51 -7.34
CA ASN A 716 30.26 -18.52 -8.68
C ASN A 716 31.81 -18.58 -8.59
N THR A 717 32.43 -17.78 -7.71
CA THR A 717 33.89 -17.85 -7.46
C THR A 717 34.33 -19.24 -6.99
N ALA A 718 33.56 -19.89 -6.11
CA ALA A 718 33.87 -21.25 -5.63
C ALA A 718 33.70 -22.34 -6.71
N ILE A 719 32.70 -22.20 -7.58
CA ILE A 719 32.48 -23.11 -8.72
C ILE A 719 33.61 -22.96 -9.76
N GLY A 720 34.05 -21.73 -10.01
CA GLY A 720 35.06 -21.40 -11.01
C GLY A 720 34.71 -21.94 -12.40
N ASN A 721 35.71 -22.43 -13.14
CA ASN A 721 35.54 -22.92 -14.52
C ASN A 721 34.85 -24.31 -14.63
N ASN A 722 34.16 -24.77 -13.58
CA ASN A 722 33.45 -26.06 -13.63
C ASN A 722 32.05 -25.96 -14.24
N ILE A 723 31.43 -24.78 -14.17
CA ILE A 723 30.13 -24.50 -14.78
C ILE A 723 30.23 -23.14 -15.45
N HIS A 724 29.70 -23.03 -16.67
CA HIS A 724 29.69 -21.80 -17.42
C HIS A 724 28.30 -21.17 -17.45
N TYR A 725 28.24 -19.88 -17.16
CA TYR A 725 27.02 -19.09 -17.22
C TYR A 725 27.18 -18.03 -18.30
N LEU A 726 26.23 -18.02 -19.24
CA LEU A 726 26.20 -17.08 -20.35
C LEU A 726 24.88 -16.33 -20.41
N VAL A 727 24.96 -15.06 -20.74
CA VAL A 727 23.83 -14.22 -21.15
C VAL A 727 24.00 -13.86 -22.61
N GLU A 728 22.99 -14.17 -23.43
CA GLU A 728 22.99 -13.75 -24.83
C GLU A 728 22.86 -12.25 -24.96
N LYS A 729 23.54 -11.68 -25.96
CA LYS A 729 23.30 -10.31 -26.36
C LYS A 729 21.84 -10.15 -26.78
N SER A 730 21.13 -9.25 -26.11
CA SER A 730 19.75 -8.87 -26.42
C SER A 730 19.64 -7.35 -26.57
N GLU A 731 18.50 -6.87 -27.09
CA GLU A 731 18.21 -5.44 -27.14
C GLU A 731 17.93 -4.83 -25.74
N PHE A 732 17.55 -5.68 -24.78
CA PHE A 732 17.29 -5.29 -23.40
C PHE A 732 18.54 -5.12 -22.53
N ASP A 733 19.75 -5.35 -23.10
CA ASP A 733 21.03 -5.31 -22.39
C ASP A 733 21.00 -6.11 -21.06
N ALA A 734 20.47 -7.32 -21.15
CA ALA A 734 20.15 -8.12 -19.97
C ALA A 734 21.40 -8.58 -19.22
N SER A 735 21.29 -8.64 -17.89
CA SER A 735 22.25 -9.28 -16.99
C SER A 735 21.52 -10.03 -15.87
N VAL A 736 22.21 -10.95 -15.20
CA VAL A 736 21.60 -11.86 -14.22
C VAL A 736 22.54 -12.16 -13.04
N SER A 737 21.95 -12.21 -11.85
CA SER A 737 22.56 -12.76 -10.63
C SER A 737 21.69 -13.89 -10.10
N GLY A 738 22.29 -14.87 -9.46
CA GLY A 738 21.62 -15.99 -8.82
C GLY A 738 21.58 -17.27 -9.66
N LEU A 739 22.19 -17.30 -10.85
CA LEU A 739 22.27 -18.55 -11.62
C LEU A 739 23.10 -19.61 -10.89
N SER A 740 24.16 -19.20 -10.21
CA SER A 740 25.03 -20.12 -9.48
C SER A 740 24.40 -20.65 -8.20
N THR A 741 23.46 -19.90 -7.60
CA THR A 741 22.67 -20.35 -6.44
C THR A 741 21.48 -21.21 -6.88
N SER A 742 20.84 -20.88 -8.00
CA SER A 742 19.57 -21.48 -8.42
C SER A 742 19.70 -22.78 -9.21
N ILE A 743 20.82 -23.01 -9.87
CA ILE A 743 21.04 -24.25 -10.63
C ILE A 743 21.67 -25.31 -9.72
N LYS A 744 21.08 -26.51 -9.65
CA LYS A 744 21.64 -27.63 -8.89
C LYS A 744 23.01 -28.06 -9.43
N LEU A 745 23.96 -28.32 -8.53
CA LEU A 745 25.31 -28.73 -8.90
C LEU A 745 25.32 -30.10 -9.60
N ASN A 746 24.58 -31.09 -9.07
CA ASN A 746 24.55 -32.46 -9.61
C ASN A 746 25.97 -32.99 -9.95
N ASP A 747 26.15 -33.62 -11.12
CA ASP A 747 27.44 -34.12 -11.63
C ASP A 747 28.30 -33.02 -12.29
N SER A 748 27.88 -31.74 -12.22
CA SER A 748 28.51 -30.66 -12.99
C SER A 748 29.95 -30.36 -12.55
N LEU A 749 30.28 -30.56 -11.27
CA LEU A 749 31.63 -30.35 -10.73
C LEU A 749 32.64 -31.40 -11.21
N ASP A 750 32.18 -32.61 -11.54
CA ASP A 750 33.02 -33.74 -11.90
C ASP A 750 33.22 -33.90 -13.42
N LYS A 751 32.69 -32.97 -14.23
CA LYS A 751 32.79 -33.07 -15.69
C LYS A 751 34.22 -32.86 -16.16
N GLY A 752 34.63 -33.68 -17.13
CA GLY A 752 35.94 -33.60 -17.76
C GLY A 752 36.08 -32.38 -18.68
N TYR A 753 36.38 -32.61 -19.95
CA TYR A 753 36.71 -31.52 -20.89
C TYR A 753 35.51 -30.63 -21.26
N PHE A 754 34.31 -31.19 -21.34
CA PHE A 754 33.09 -30.45 -21.69
C PHE A 754 32.30 -30.12 -20.44
N LYS A 755 32.43 -28.88 -19.98
CA LYS A 755 31.73 -28.36 -18.82
C LYS A 755 30.28 -28.04 -19.15
N ASP A 756 29.44 -28.01 -18.12
CA ASP A 756 28.04 -27.62 -18.33
C ASP A 756 27.95 -26.12 -18.59
N THR A 757 27.10 -25.78 -19.56
CA THR A 757 26.91 -24.40 -20.02
C THR A 757 25.43 -24.07 -19.94
N TYR A 758 25.12 -23.04 -19.16
CA TYR A 758 23.77 -22.51 -18.97
C TYR A 758 23.68 -21.16 -19.66
N LYS A 759 22.74 -21.05 -20.58
CA LYS A 759 22.61 -19.91 -21.48
C LYS A 759 21.25 -19.26 -21.31
N LEU A 760 21.27 -18.03 -20.79
CA LEU A 760 20.09 -17.18 -20.61
C LEU A 760 19.87 -16.33 -21.87
N SER A 761 18.66 -16.41 -22.42
CA SER A 761 18.22 -15.68 -23.60
C SER A 761 17.05 -14.77 -23.22
N VAL A 762 17.11 -13.51 -23.64
CA VAL A 762 16.03 -12.54 -23.48
C VAL A 762 15.59 -12.08 -24.86
N GLN A 763 14.31 -12.26 -25.17
CA GLN A 763 13.74 -12.08 -26.51
C GLN A 763 12.48 -11.21 -26.42
N LYS A 764 12.28 -10.33 -27.40
CA LYS A 764 11.07 -9.49 -27.51
C LYS A 764 9.91 -10.25 -28.15
N ASP A 765 9.52 -11.33 -27.51
CA ASP A 765 8.41 -12.19 -27.92
C ASP A 765 7.63 -12.70 -26.71
N VAL A 766 6.31 -12.68 -26.81
CA VAL A 766 5.39 -13.34 -25.89
C VAL A 766 4.20 -13.86 -26.71
N SER A 767 3.50 -14.85 -26.17
CA SER A 767 2.24 -15.36 -26.68
C SER A 767 1.15 -14.28 -26.67
N SER A 768 0.22 -14.38 -27.61
CA SER A 768 -0.89 -13.43 -27.71
C SER A 768 -1.78 -13.44 -26.47
N ASN A 769 -1.91 -14.58 -25.80
CA ASN A 769 -2.71 -14.70 -24.58
C ASN A 769 -2.06 -13.98 -23.41
N ALA A 770 -0.76 -14.22 -23.18
CA ALA A 770 0.01 -13.55 -22.14
C ALA A 770 -0.01 -12.03 -22.32
N LYS A 771 0.25 -11.57 -23.55
CA LYS A 771 0.18 -10.14 -23.89
C LYS A 771 -1.19 -9.54 -23.56
N THR A 772 -2.27 -10.14 -24.07
CA THR A 772 -3.63 -9.60 -23.88
C THR A 772 -4.00 -9.54 -22.39
N MET A 773 -3.65 -10.57 -21.62
CA MET A 773 -3.97 -10.63 -20.20
C MET A 773 -3.16 -9.59 -19.40
N MET A 774 -1.85 -9.53 -19.61
CA MET A 774 -0.98 -8.55 -18.94
C MET A 774 -1.36 -7.12 -19.32
N GLU A 775 -1.71 -6.82 -20.58
CA GLU A 775 -2.13 -5.48 -21.01
C GLU A 775 -3.40 -5.04 -20.27
N LYS A 776 -4.39 -5.93 -20.21
CA LYS A 776 -5.65 -5.71 -19.49
C LYS A 776 -5.43 -5.42 -18.01
N VAL A 777 -4.68 -6.30 -17.32
CA VAL A 777 -4.37 -6.14 -15.90
C VAL A 777 -3.53 -4.89 -15.65
N ALA A 778 -2.56 -4.59 -16.51
CA ALA A 778 -1.72 -3.40 -16.40
C ALA A 778 -2.57 -2.12 -16.46
N LEU A 779 -3.41 -1.99 -17.49
CA LEU A 779 -4.28 -0.83 -17.67
C LEU A 779 -5.29 -0.69 -16.51
N GLY A 780 -5.88 -1.80 -16.06
CA GLY A 780 -6.78 -1.83 -14.90
C GLY A 780 -6.11 -1.34 -13.61
N ASN A 781 -4.81 -1.54 -13.47
CA ASN A 781 -4.01 -1.07 -12.33
C ASN A 781 -3.36 0.30 -12.55
N GLY A 782 -3.71 1.01 -13.62
CA GLY A 782 -3.22 2.36 -13.92
C GLY A 782 -1.77 2.41 -14.40
N TYR A 783 -1.26 1.31 -14.95
CA TYR A 783 0.10 1.25 -15.50
C TYR A 783 0.16 1.79 -16.94
N THR A 784 1.27 2.46 -17.26
CA THR A 784 1.71 2.67 -18.65
C THR A 784 2.52 1.46 -19.09
N ILE A 785 2.29 0.97 -20.30
CA ILE A 785 2.93 -0.23 -20.86
C ILE A 785 4.04 0.18 -21.82
N PHE A 786 5.22 -0.39 -21.68
CA PHE A 786 6.39 -0.06 -22.51
C PHE A 786 6.77 -1.18 -23.47
N ASP A 787 7.02 -2.38 -22.94
CA ASP A 787 7.48 -3.50 -23.76
C ASP A 787 7.10 -4.85 -23.15
N VAL A 788 7.26 -5.91 -23.95
CA VAL A 788 7.07 -7.30 -23.54
C VAL A 788 8.28 -8.13 -23.94
N PHE A 789 8.63 -9.11 -23.11
CA PHE A 789 9.77 -9.96 -23.39
C PHE A 789 9.59 -11.36 -22.78
N SER A 790 10.29 -12.35 -23.34
CA SER A 790 10.44 -13.65 -22.73
C SER A 790 11.88 -13.87 -22.26
N VAL A 791 12.00 -14.59 -21.15
CA VAL A 791 13.28 -15.08 -20.64
C VAL A 791 13.28 -16.60 -20.74
N LYS A 792 14.37 -17.16 -21.26
CA LYS A 792 14.56 -18.61 -21.38
C LYS A 792 15.95 -18.97 -20.88
N LEU A 793 16.05 -20.05 -20.11
CA LEU A 793 17.33 -20.64 -19.72
C LEU A 793 17.47 -22.01 -20.38
N SER A 794 18.60 -22.22 -21.04
CA SER A 794 18.89 -23.46 -21.75
C SER A 794 20.20 -24.08 -21.27
N LYS A 795 20.21 -25.40 -21.20
CA LYS A 795 21.42 -26.23 -21.10
C LYS A 795 21.44 -27.11 -22.33
N ARG A 796 22.39 -26.86 -23.24
CA ARG A 796 22.38 -27.44 -24.61
C ARG A 796 21.07 -27.05 -25.32
N ASN A 797 20.28 -28.02 -25.77
CA ASN A 797 18.99 -27.79 -26.45
C ASN A 797 17.77 -28.00 -25.53
N GLY A 798 17.97 -28.19 -24.23
CA GLY A 798 16.90 -28.40 -23.25
C GLY A 798 16.63 -27.18 -22.39
N SER A 799 15.38 -27.01 -21.96
CA SER A 799 15.00 -26.02 -20.94
C SER A 799 15.52 -26.42 -19.56
N VAL A 800 15.80 -25.44 -18.71
CA VAL A 800 16.25 -25.64 -17.33
C VAL A 800 15.33 -24.88 -16.39
N ASP A 801 14.81 -25.59 -15.38
CA ASP A 801 14.03 -24.99 -14.31
C ASP A 801 14.95 -24.48 -13.20
N LEU A 802 14.52 -23.38 -12.56
CA LEU A 802 15.21 -22.78 -11.44
C LEU A 802 14.84 -23.48 -10.12
N HIS A 803 15.82 -23.68 -9.23
CA HIS A 803 15.58 -24.20 -7.87
C HIS A 803 15.53 -23.09 -6.81
N ALA A 804 15.97 -21.88 -7.17
CA ALA A 804 15.98 -20.69 -6.32
C ALA A 804 15.68 -19.42 -7.15
N PRO A 805 15.35 -18.27 -6.56
CA PRO A 805 15.17 -17.04 -7.32
C PRO A 805 16.47 -16.56 -7.97
N VAL A 806 16.33 -15.86 -9.08
CA VAL A 806 17.38 -15.08 -9.76
C VAL A 806 16.94 -13.62 -9.84
N ILE A 807 17.91 -12.72 -10.03
CA ILE A 807 17.68 -11.31 -10.31
C ILE A 807 18.03 -11.08 -11.77
N ILE A 808 17.09 -10.56 -12.53
CA ILE A 808 17.33 -10.15 -13.91
C ILE A 808 17.32 -8.63 -13.94
N SER A 809 18.36 -8.06 -14.53
CA SER A 809 18.45 -6.63 -14.82
C SER A 809 18.30 -6.43 -16.33
N ILE A 810 17.43 -5.50 -16.72
CA ILE A 810 17.22 -5.06 -18.10
C ILE A 810 17.33 -3.55 -18.17
N LYS A 811 17.77 -3.02 -19.30
CA LYS A 811 17.83 -1.58 -19.53
C LYS A 811 16.43 -0.98 -19.58
N LYS A 812 16.27 0.22 -19.02
CA LYS A 812 15.05 1.02 -19.16
C LYS A 812 14.75 1.33 -20.64
N PRO A 813 13.47 1.45 -21.02
CA PRO A 813 13.07 1.94 -22.33
C PRO A 813 13.71 3.30 -22.67
N GLU A 814 14.05 3.53 -23.94
CA GLU A 814 14.73 4.77 -24.38
C GLU A 814 13.89 6.04 -24.14
N ASP A 815 12.56 5.91 -24.07
CA ASP A 815 11.59 6.96 -23.81
C ASP A 815 11.20 7.08 -22.32
N SER A 816 11.96 6.45 -21.42
CA SER A 816 11.74 6.55 -19.98
C SER A 816 12.02 7.95 -19.42
N ASP A 817 11.26 8.32 -18.38
CA ASP A 817 11.45 9.54 -17.60
C ASP A 817 11.91 9.17 -16.18
N LEU A 818 12.70 10.05 -15.55
CA LEU A 818 13.13 9.89 -14.17
C LEU A 818 11.95 9.89 -13.19
N ASN A 819 10.79 10.42 -13.58
CA ASN A 819 9.60 10.39 -12.74
C ASN A 819 8.81 9.07 -12.75
N GLN A 820 9.25 8.07 -13.51
CA GLN A 820 8.58 6.79 -13.65
C GLN A 820 9.09 5.77 -12.62
N LEU A 821 8.15 5.13 -11.91
CA LEU A 821 8.38 3.95 -11.09
C LEU A 821 8.02 2.70 -11.90
N PHE A 822 9.05 1.95 -12.31
CA PHE A 822 8.92 0.75 -13.13
C PHE A 822 8.55 -0.48 -12.31
N ASN A 823 7.75 -1.35 -12.93
CA ASN A 823 7.48 -2.70 -12.43
C ASN A 823 7.51 -3.71 -13.58
N ILE A 824 7.64 -4.99 -13.23
CA ILE A 824 7.64 -6.12 -14.15
C ILE A 824 6.48 -7.05 -13.82
N LEU A 825 5.55 -7.18 -14.76
CA LEU A 825 4.48 -8.16 -14.68
C LEU A 825 4.94 -9.46 -15.34
N ARG A 826 4.56 -10.60 -14.77
CA ARG A 826 4.77 -11.94 -15.33
C ARG A 826 3.42 -12.59 -15.61
N TYR A 827 3.33 -13.30 -16.73
CA TYR A 827 2.21 -14.19 -17.00
C TYR A 827 2.51 -15.62 -16.51
N ASP A 828 1.58 -16.21 -15.75
CA ASP A 828 1.70 -17.56 -15.17
C ASP A 828 0.36 -18.30 -15.26
N ASN A 829 0.20 -19.16 -16.28
CA ASN A 829 -0.95 -20.04 -16.42
C ASN A 829 -2.34 -19.36 -16.25
N GLY A 830 -2.50 -18.16 -16.81
CA GLY A 830 -3.76 -17.39 -16.75
C GLY A 830 -3.78 -16.34 -15.64
N GLU A 831 -2.80 -16.35 -14.74
CA GLU A 831 -2.60 -15.32 -13.72
C GLU A 831 -1.57 -14.30 -14.19
N VAL A 832 -1.68 -13.08 -13.66
CA VAL A 832 -0.67 -12.02 -13.82
C VAL A 832 -0.10 -11.71 -12.46
N VAL A 833 1.22 -11.84 -12.33
CA VAL A 833 1.96 -11.70 -11.08
C VAL A 833 2.91 -10.52 -11.19
N GLU A 834 2.87 -9.62 -10.22
CA GLU A 834 3.82 -8.53 -10.07
C GLU A 834 5.14 -9.07 -9.48
N ASN A 835 6.29 -8.71 -10.05
CA ASN A 835 7.58 -9.19 -9.54
C ASN A 835 8.18 -8.16 -8.59
N TYR A 836 8.95 -8.64 -7.62
CA TYR A 836 9.74 -7.75 -6.77
C TYR A 836 10.76 -6.96 -7.59
N THR A 837 10.43 -5.70 -7.88
CA THR A 837 11.16 -4.85 -8.81
C THR A 837 11.84 -3.68 -8.08
N LYS A 838 13.06 -3.38 -8.53
CA LYS A 838 13.82 -2.17 -8.19
C LYS A 838 14.26 -1.50 -9.49
N GLN A 839 14.71 -0.25 -9.38
CA GLN A 839 15.30 0.46 -10.50
C GLN A 839 16.54 1.23 -10.05
N SER A 840 17.51 1.32 -10.95
CA SER A 840 18.60 2.28 -10.89
C SER A 840 18.42 3.34 -11.97
N GLN A 841 19.42 4.18 -12.24
CA GLN A 841 19.36 5.22 -13.27
C GLN A 841 18.97 4.65 -14.64
N ASP A 842 19.69 3.62 -15.12
CA ASP A 842 19.51 3.08 -16.47
C ASP A 842 18.85 1.70 -16.53
N TYR A 843 18.63 1.02 -15.39
CA TYR A 843 18.23 -0.39 -15.36
C TYR A 843 17.03 -0.64 -14.44
N ILE A 844 16.27 -1.68 -14.78
CA ILE A 844 15.17 -2.26 -14.01
C ILE A 844 15.62 -3.65 -13.55
N GLN A 845 15.63 -3.89 -12.24
CA GLN A 845 16.03 -5.18 -11.65
C GLN A 845 14.82 -5.87 -11.04
N PHE A 846 14.52 -7.09 -11.44
CA PHE A 846 13.40 -7.86 -10.90
C PHE A 846 13.82 -9.26 -10.46
N MET A 847 13.29 -9.70 -9.32
CA MET A 847 13.55 -11.04 -8.79
C MET A 847 12.45 -12.02 -9.24
N THR A 848 12.84 -13.17 -9.79
CA THR A 848 11.89 -14.20 -10.25
C THR A 848 12.41 -15.62 -9.98
N ARG A 849 11.49 -16.55 -9.72
CA ARG A 849 11.74 -18.01 -9.67
C ARG A 849 11.34 -18.73 -10.97
N TYR A 850 10.81 -17.99 -11.93
CA TYR A 850 10.24 -18.53 -13.16
C TYR A 850 10.83 -17.80 -14.35
N PHE A 851 11.13 -18.58 -15.40
CA PHE A 851 11.37 -18.06 -16.73
C PHE A 851 10.11 -18.23 -17.57
N GLY A 852 9.87 -17.30 -18.46
CA GLY A 852 8.57 -17.18 -19.13
C GLY A 852 8.39 -15.80 -19.73
N GLU A 853 7.17 -15.30 -19.67
CA GLU A 853 6.70 -14.12 -20.38
C GLU A 853 6.47 -12.96 -19.41
N PHE A 854 6.98 -11.79 -19.77
CA PHE A 854 7.02 -10.62 -18.92
C PHE A 854 6.58 -9.36 -19.67
N MET A 855 6.18 -8.34 -18.92
CA MET A 855 5.81 -7.02 -19.40
C MET A 855 6.45 -5.93 -18.54
N ILE A 856 7.05 -4.94 -19.20
CA ILE A 856 7.58 -3.72 -18.60
C ILE A 856 6.45 -2.71 -18.49
N VAL A 857 6.18 -2.28 -17.27
CA VAL A 857 5.18 -1.28 -16.96
C VAL A 857 5.75 -0.20 -16.06
N ALA A 858 5.13 0.98 -16.02
CA ALA A 858 5.48 2.01 -15.03
C ALA A 858 4.27 2.84 -14.62
N LYS A 859 4.38 3.48 -13.45
CA LYS A 859 3.50 4.57 -13.01
C LYS A 859 4.29 5.87 -12.97
N ASN A 860 3.66 6.96 -13.41
CA ASN A 860 4.21 8.29 -13.20
C ASN A 860 4.09 8.66 -11.72
N THR A 861 5.16 9.21 -11.17
CA THR A 861 5.22 9.69 -9.80
C THR A 861 5.66 11.15 -9.78
N THR A 862 5.63 11.76 -8.61
CA THR A 862 6.26 13.08 -8.40
C THR A 862 7.71 13.00 -7.97
N ASN A 863 8.23 11.80 -7.71
CA ASN A 863 9.61 11.57 -7.33
C ASN A 863 10.49 11.59 -8.58
N ILE A 864 11.78 11.87 -8.43
CA ILE A 864 12.77 11.83 -9.52
C ILE A 864 13.80 10.76 -9.16
N TYR A 865 13.75 9.61 -9.81
CA TYR A 865 14.55 8.43 -9.52
C TYR A 865 15.92 8.47 -10.23
N ASP A 866 16.84 9.28 -9.70
CA ASP A 866 18.24 9.34 -10.13
C ASP A 866 19.13 8.55 -9.16
N LEU A 867 19.23 7.23 -9.37
CA LEU A 867 19.91 6.28 -8.47
C LEU A 867 21.12 5.67 -9.17
N GLU A 868 22.25 5.47 -8.47
CA GLU A 868 23.43 4.84 -9.07
C GLU A 868 23.12 3.47 -9.69
N ASN A 869 23.75 3.19 -10.84
CA ASN A 869 23.55 1.92 -11.55
C ASN A 869 24.00 0.70 -10.75
N ILE A 870 23.10 -0.27 -10.65
CA ILE A 870 23.35 -1.58 -10.05
C ILE A 870 23.50 -2.60 -11.18
N TYR A 871 24.61 -3.34 -11.16
CA TYR A 871 24.94 -4.36 -12.16
C TYR A 871 24.84 -5.76 -11.58
N GLU A 872 24.35 -6.69 -12.39
CA GLU A 872 24.29 -8.11 -12.02
C GLU A 872 25.58 -8.85 -12.38
N ASN A 873 25.82 -9.99 -11.73
CA ASN A 873 27.10 -10.70 -11.76
C ASN A 873 27.48 -11.20 -13.16
N VAL A 874 26.51 -11.65 -13.96
CA VAL A 874 26.73 -12.19 -15.30
C VAL A 874 25.96 -11.37 -16.35
N SER A 875 26.67 -10.91 -17.37
CA SER A 875 26.18 -10.12 -18.50
C SER A 875 26.78 -10.67 -19.79
N TYR A 876 26.30 -10.22 -20.95
CA TYR A 876 26.93 -10.58 -22.23
C TYR A 876 28.43 -10.23 -22.30
N LEU A 877 28.86 -9.14 -21.63
CA LEU A 877 30.24 -8.64 -21.71
C LEU A 877 31.24 -9.47 -20.90
N ASN A 878 30.81 -10.05 -19.79
CA ASN A 878 31.64 -10.86 -18.89
C ASN A 878 31.20 -12.34 -18.83
N SER A 879 30.32 -12.75 -19.75
CA SER A 879 29.91 -14.15 -19.92
C SER A 879 31.09 -15.05 -20.29
N ASP A 880 31.00 -16.31 -19.89
CA ASP A 880 31.95 -17.35 -20.31
C ASP A 880 31.89 -17.63 -21.82
N VAL A 881 32.90 -18.33 -22.34
CA VAL A 881 32.91 -18.76 -23.74
C VAL A 881 32.05 -20.02 -23.91
N ASP A 882 31.12 -20.00 -24.87
CA ASP A 882 30.36 -21.20 -25.25
C ASP A 882 31.28 -22.22 -25.95
N GLN A 883 31.81 -23.15 -25.17
CA GLN A 883 32.75 -24.18 -25.64
C GLN A 883 32.12 -25.06 -26.74
N TYR A 884 30.82 -25.36 -26.64
CA TYR A 884 30.13 -26.20 -27.61
C TYR A 884 29.92 -25.48 -28.93
N GLU A 885 29.52 -24.21 -28.90
CA GLU A 885 29.36 -23.39 -30.10
C GLU A 885 30.69 -23.19 -30.82
N VAL A 886 31.79 -22.97 -30.08
CA VAL A 886 33.15 -22.85 -30.64
C VAL A 886 33.59 -24.15 -31.32
N VAL A 887 33.42 -25.31 -30.66
CA VAL A 887 33.78 -26.61 -31.24
C VAL A 887 32.89 -26.92 -32.45
N PHE A 888 31.60 -26.65 -32.38
CA PHE A 888 30.66 -26.85 -33.48
C PHE A 888 31.03 -26.00 -34.70
N LYS A 889 31.31 -24.70 -34.51
CA LYS A 889 31.81 -23.81 -35.57
C LYS A 889 33.14 -24.29 -36.14
N ALA A 890 34.06 -24.79 -35.30
CA ALA A 890 35.33 -25.34 -35.75
C ALA A 890 35.15 -26.61 -36.59
N VAL A 891 34.22 -27.49 -36.22
CA VAL A 891 33.86 -28.69 -36.99
C VAL A 891 33.23 -28.31 -38.33
N ILE A 892 32.28 -27.37 -38.36
CA ILE A 892 31.69 -26.88 -39.61
C ILE A 892 32.75 -26.25 -40.50
N ALA A 893 33.60 -25.38 -39.95
CA ALA A 893 34.70 -24.75 -40.69
C ALA A 893 35.63 -25.82 -41.28
N SER A 894 35.95 -26.85 -40.51
CA SER A 894 36.77 -27.98 -40.96
C SER A 894 36.10 -28.77 -42.09
N ILE A 895 34.79 -29.03 -42.01
CA ILE A 895 34.01 -29.69 -43.06
C ILE A 895 34.00 -28.84 -44.34
N VAL A 896 33.77 -27.53 -44.23
CA VAL A 896 33.81 -26.60 -45.37
C VAL A 896 35.19 -26.61 -46.03
N LEU A 897 36.26 -26.56 -45.23
CA LEU A 897 37.65 -26.58 -45.71
C LEU A 897 37.97 -27.90 -46.43
N LEU A 898 37.52 -29.03 -45.89
CA LEU A 898 37.65 -30.36 -46.51
C LEU A 898 36.89 -30.44 -47.83
N THR A 899 35.69 -29.86 -47.88
CA THR A 899 34.85 -29.83 -49.09
C THR A 899 35.51 -28.99 -50.20
N ILE A 900 36.06 -27.83 -49.85
CA ILE A 900 36.84 -26.97 -50.77
C ILE A 900 38.08 -27.72 -51.26
N LEU A 901 38.79 -28.45 -50.39
CA LEU A 901 39.99 -29.21 -50.74
C LEU A 901 39.67 -30.38 -51.69
N VAL A 902 38.57 -31.10 -51.45
CA VAL A 902 38.06 -32.16 -52.33
C VAL A 902 37.65 -31.59 -53.68
N LEU A 903 36.92 -30.47 -53.71
CA LEU A 903 36.55 -29.77 -54.95
C LEU A 903 37.80 -29.30 -55.72
N GLY A 904 38.80 -28.77 -55.03
CA GLY A 904 40.09 -28.40 -55.60
C GLY A 904 40.83 -29.58 -56.23
N ILE A 905 40.88 -30.73 -55.55
CA ILE A 905 41.46 -31.97 -56.09
C ILE A 905 40.68 -32.46 -57.33
N ILE A 906 39.35 -32.39 -57.30
CA ILE A 906 38.49 -32.75 -58.45
C ILE A 906 38.76 -31.81 -59.63
N LEU A 907 38.90 -30.51 -59.40
CA LEU A 907 39.22 -29.52 -60.43
C LEU A 907 40.63 -29.71 -61.00
N ILE A 908 41.64 -30.00 -60.17
CA ILE A 908 43.00 -30.34 -60.63
C ILE A 908 42.98 -31.64 -61.45
N ARG A 909 42.21 -32.66 -61.03
CA ARG A 909 42.03 -33.90 -61.80
C ARG A 909 41.31 -33.67 -63.12
N LYS A 910 40.28 -32.80 -63.16
CA LYS A 910 39.61 -32.39 -64.41
C LYS A 910 40.57 -31.63 -65.34
N LYS A 911 41.39 -30.71 -64.81
CA LYS A 911 42.39 -29.97 -65.60
C LYS A 911 43.44 -30.91 -66.20
N LYS A 912 44.01 -31.82 -65.40
CA LYS A 912 44.92 -32.89 -65.90
C LYS A 912 44.29 -33.86 -66.91
N LYS A 913 42.94 -33.95 -66.96
CA LYS A 913 42.21 -34.78 -67.93
C LYS A 913 41.85 -34.01 -69.21
N ASN A 914 41.89 -32.67 -69.18
CA ASN A 914 41.71 -31.80 -70.34
C ASN A 914 43.04 -31.35 -70.97
N ASP A 915 44.17 -31.47 -70.25
CA ASP A 915 45.54 -31.26 -70.76
C ASP A 915 46.18 -32.55 -71.34
N LYS A 916 45.38 -33.61 -71.55
CA LYS A 916 45.67 -34.82 -72.33
C LYS A 916 44.68 -34.88 -73.49
#